data_AF-A0A956FN37-F1
#
_entry.id   AF-A0A956FN37-F1
#
_cell.length_a   1.000
_cell.length_b   1.000
_cell.length_c   1.000
_cell.angle_alpha   90.00
_cell.angle_beta   90.00
_cell.angle_gamma   90.00
#
_symmetry.space_group_name_H-M   'P 1'
#
loop_
_entity.id
_entity.type
_entity.pdbx_description
1 polymer ?
#
loop_
_entity_poly.entity_id
_entity_poly.type
_entity_poly.pdbx_seq_one_letter_code
_entity_poly.pdbx_strand_id
1 'polypeptide(L)'
;LAVAACAPNDGPGAEDTSPDSDAADHAGGSSDGGVTGTVSPQGTAIASSTTARATPPAPDAIRSVDFTSFAFPPDSCGDMFHETPVEGFEMDGGQVQGGHDDETFAVYLRPDITYGDVDGDGVEEALVGAWDRGVRATARAAFAASGVGNGDEVWGRIEPAIDAYARDWALSRAETCAALEGRDSGAVREVAERRDRCLDRRLAELRGLTEVLREADTSTVLAATESVARLTSIDACDDAERLRREAALPAAIGERALIEAMRREVARLRVQVRRARAEGVAARAESLTGLARRLASPTALAEVLHLRGIAEDALGSYENAAAALEEAVYEAIAGRHDRVHAEAAVMLVWVYGAQLRERATAERWIPHAEAAIRGVRGGPLLAADLLNHRGVIANLGHEVEAAERFHREALAIRRAHLAPTHVHVLDSLTNIGLALLRQRRLAEAERLLVEALAGYRETFGPRHPRVAALLSNLGEVKVEAGAVDDGIAALEEALALKEAVLGPEHASLISTLNNLGNVYSDQGRRDLAGARLRRALAIAEREFGAESPRIADLLHNYALYAERGGEVEVAVTAARRSIAIQAALLGPDHPRLVATYEILATAQLRGGALAEAEAAVDRGLEIAAAAGDRLDVVDRVHLRISAAEVKRARGAAEEVVGALVDAAAAEAADIDLGADDRARLDALLARPVGG
;
A
#
# COMPACT_ATOMS: atom_id res chain seq x y z
N LEU A 1 0.23 -1.01 4.40
CA LEU A 1 0.42 -2.05 3.36
C LEU A 1 1.62 -1.78 2.43
N ALA A 2 2.37 -0.68 2.65
CA ALA A 2 3.74 -0.54 2.16
C ALA A 2 4.66 -1.52 2.89
N VAL A 3 5.34 -2.38 2.13
CA VAL A 3 6.64 -3.06 2.30
C VAL A 3 6.54 -4.37 1.51
N ALA A 4 6.55 -4.26 0.18
CA ALA A 4 7.12 -5.32 -0.64
C ALA A 4 8.63 -5.15 -0.53
N ALA A 5 9.22 -5.77 0.49
CA ALA A 5 10.66 -6.01 0.53
C ALA A 5 10.97 -7.04 -0.55
N CYS A 6 11.24 -6.57 -1.77
CA CYS A 6 12.07 -7.30 -2.72
C CYS A 6 13.52 -6.95 -2.37
N ALA A 7 14.32 -7.98 -2.14
CA ALA A 7 15.73 -7.97 -1.77
C ALA A 7 16.61 -7.05 -2.66
N PRO A 8 17.81 -6.64 -2.20
CA PRO A 8 18.79 -5.87 -2.98
C PRO A 8 19.50 -6.68 -4.07
N ASN A 9 19.99 -5.90 -5.06
CA ASN A 9 21.07 -6.13 -6.04
C ASN A 9 20.85 -7.24 -7.08
N ASP A 10 21.13 -7.02 -8.38
CA ASP A 10 22.23 -6.24 -8.99
C ASP A 10 21.78 -5.14 -9.99
N GLY A 11 22.71 -4.26 -10.40
CA GLY A 11 22.57 -3.27 -11.49
C GLY A 11 23.96 -2.84 -12.02
N PRO A 12 24.12 -1.91 -13.01
CA PRO A 12 23.10 -1.05 -13.65
C PRO A 12 23.22 -0.82 -15.21
N GLY A 13 22.16 -0.23 -15.79
CA GLY A 13 22.20 0.68 -16.97
C GLY A 13 22.28 0.03 -18.37
N ALA A 14 21.76 0.59 -19.47
CA ALA A 14 21.11 1.87 -19.74
C ALA A 14 20.34 1.80 -21.08
N GLU A 15 19.49 2.81 -21.28
CA GLU A 15 19.02 3.47 -22.51
C GLU A 15 19.60 2.97 -23.85
N ASP A 16 18.77 2.88 -24.91
CA ASP A 16 18.95 3.86 -25.99
C ASP A 16 17.76 4.04 -26.93
N THR A 17 17.82 5.22 -27.51
CA THR A 17 17.02 5.95 -28.47
C THR A 17 17.02 5.36 -29.90
N SER A 18 16.04 5.83 -30.69
CA SER A 18 15.76 5.67 -32.12
C SER A 18 16.95 5.50 -33.09
N PRO A 19 16.71 5.04 -34.34
CA PRO A 19 16.46 6.03 -35.40
C PRO A 19 15.37 5.66 -36.43
N ASP A 20 14.76 6.74 -36.94
CA ASP A 20 14.11 7.01 -38.23
C ASP A 20 13.99 5.91 -39.29
N SER A 21 12.78 5.82 -39.88
CA SER A 21 12.65 5.94 -41.34
C SER A 21 11.27 6.45 -41.76
N ASP A 22 11.31 7.48 -42.60
CA ASP A 22 10.25 8.29 -43.19
C ASP A 22 9.20 7.57 -44.08
N ALA A 23 8.09 8.31 -44.23
CA ALA A 23 7.28 8.54 -45.45
C ALA A 23 6.22 7.51 -45.92
N ALA A 24 4.96 7.94 -45.71
CA ALA A 24 3.82 8.01 -46.63
C ALA A 24 3.90 7.33 -48.02
N ASP A 25 2.88 6.57 -48.42
CA ASP A 25 1.75 7.09 -49.24
C ASP A 25 0.71 6.01 -49.67
N HIS A 26 -0.56 6.47 -49.80
CA HIS A 26 -1.66 6.01 -50.68
C HIS A 26 -2.32 4.62 -50.41
N ALA A 27 -3.62 4.47 -50.10
CA ALA A 27 -4.92 4.88 -50.71
C ALA A 27 -5.60 3.78 -51.58
N GLY A 28 -6.86 3.45 -51.22
CA GLY A 28 -7.89 2.78 -52.04
C GLY A 28 -7.83 1.24 -52.07
N GLY A 29 -8.91 0.46 -52.00
CA GLY A 29 -10.35 0.67 -51.98
C GLY A 29 -11.06 -0.71 -52.12
N SER A 30 -12.26 -0.82 -51.54
CA SER A 30 -13.50 -1.50 -52.03
C SER A 30 -13.37 -2.64 -53.08
N SER A 31 -14.00 -3.83 -53.01
CA SER A 31 -15.44 -4.12 -52.88
C SER A 31 -15.73 -5.65 -52.98
N ASP A 32 -16.78 -6.09 -52.28
CA ASP A 32 -17.89 -7.02 -52.64
C ASP A 32 -17.74 -8.40 -53.35
N GLY A 33 -18.53 -9.35 -52.81
CA GLY A 33 -19.22 -10.47 -53.51
C GLY A 33 -18.56 -11.85 -53.30
N GLY A 34 -19.18 -12.93 -52.80
CA GLY A 34 -20.58 -13.29 -52.58
C GLY A 34 -20.90 -14.63 -53.27
N VAL A 35 -21.56 -15.56 -52.55
CA VAL A 35 -22.36 -16.75 -53.04
C VAL A 35 -21.54 -18.02 -53.40
N THR A 36 -21.81 -19.31 -53.04
CA THR A 36 -22.77 -20.11 -52.21
C THR A 36 -22.28 -21.58 -52.16
N GLY A 37 -22.71 -22.37 -51.16
CA GLY A 37 -22.75 -23.86 -51.24
C GLY A 37 -22.67 -24.59 -49.90
N THR A 38 -23.71 -24.57 -49.07
CA THR A 38 -24.64 -25.70 -48.76
C THR A 38 -24.15 -26.82 -47.81
N VAL A 39 -24.99 -27.07 -46.80
CA VAL A 39 -25.23 -28.28 -45.96
C VAL A 39 -24.50 -28.39 -44.60
N SER A 40 -25.23 -28.04 -43.54
CA SER A 40 -25.15 -28.51 -42.13
C SER A 40 -26.30 -29.52 -41.89
N PRO A 41 -26.42 -30.27 -40.76
CA PRO A 41 -25.99 -29.97 -39.37
C PRO A 41 -25.32 -31.16 -38.63
N GLN A 42 -24.63 -30.99 -37.49
CA GLN A 42 -25.11 -30.81 -36.09
C GLN A 42 -23.88 -30.28 -35.28
N GLY A 43 -23.94 -29.40 -34.28
CA GLY A 43 -25.02 -28.84 -33.49
C GLY A 43 -24.60 -28.81 -32.01
N THR A 44 -24.09 -27.67 -31.51
CA THR A 44 -24.39 -27.11 -30.17
C THR A 44 -23.67 -25.76 -30.03
N ALA A 45 -24.44 -24.68 -30.20
CA ALA A 45 -23.99 -23.31 -30.09
C ALA A 45 -24.64 -22.62 -28.89
N ILE A 46 -23.81 -21.80 -28.28
CA ILE A 46 -24.09 -20.65 -27.41
C ILE A 46 -25.15 -19.75 -28.07
N ALA A 47 -26.09 -19.22 -27.28
CA ALA A 47 -26.98 -18.16 -27.73
C ALA A 47 -27.11 -17.07 -26.65
N SER A 48 -26.63 -15.88 -27.02
CA SER A 48 -27.02 -14.59 -26.46
C SER A 48 -28.51 -14.33 -26.74
N SER A 49 -29.24 -13.74 -25.80
CA SER A 49 -30.55 -13.14 -26.07
C SER A 49 -30.67 -11.75 -25.45
N THR A 50 -30.66 -10.76 -26.35
CA THR A 50 -31.62 -9.66 -26.47
C THR A 50 -32.41 -9.20 -25.24
N THR A 51 -32.24 -7.90 -24.97
CA THR A 51 -33.06 -6.99 -24.16
C THR A 51 -34.57 -7.23 -24.28
N ALA A 52 -35.20 -7.64 -23.17
CA ALA A 52 -36.63 -7.48 -22.92
C ALA A 52 -36.82 -6.47 -21.78
N ARG A 53 -37.68 -5.48 -22.04
CA ARG A 53 -38.10 -4.43 -21.11
C ARG A 53 -38.89 -5.08 -19.97
N ALA A 54 -38.30 -5.21 -18.78
CA ALA A 54 -38.97 -5.73 -17.60
C ALA A 54 -39.87 -4.65 -16.97
N THR A 55 -41.14 -4.99 -16.77
CA THR A 55 -42.12 -4.30 -15.94
C THR A 55 -41.62 -4.12 -14.50
N PRO A 56 -41.98 -3.02 -13.80
CA PRO A 56 -41.52 -2.80 -12.42
C PRO A 56 -42.12 -3.85 -11.48
N PRO A 57 -41.37 -4.38 -10.49
CA PRO A 57 -41.93 -5.27 -9.49
C PRO A 57 -42.84 -4.50 -8.53
N ALA A 58 -43.88 -5.20 -8.04
CA ALA A 58 -44.85 -4.73 -7.07
C ALA A 58 -44.20 -4.27 -5.73
N PRO A 59 -44.84 -3.38 -4.95
CA PRO A 59 -44.22 -2.62 -3.85
C PRO A 59 -43.94 -3.39 -2.53
N ASP A 60 -43.83 -4.72 -2.55
CA ASP A 60 -43.76 -5.54 -1.32
C ASP A 60 -42.40 -6.19 -1.04
N ALA A 61 -41.29 -5.59 -1.49
CA ALA A 61 -39.93 -6.04 -1.17
C ALA A 61 -39.16 -5.05 -0.27
N ILE A 62 -39.76 -4.62 0.85
CA ILE A 62 -39.08 -3.88 1.94
C ILE A 62 -38.97 -4.78 3.18
N ARG A 63 -38.48 -6.00 3.03
CA ARG A 63 -38.20 -6.91 4.15
C ARG A 63 -36.94 -7.72 3.91
N SER A 64 -35.78 -7.06 3.95
CA SER A 64 -34.49 -7.72 4.25
C SER A 64 -33.32 -6.76 4.48
N VAL A 65 -33.50 -5.44 4.35
CA VAL A 65 -32.52 -4.49 4.91
C VAL A 65 -32.88 -4.28 6.38
N ASP A 66 -32.05 -4.80 7.27
CA ASP A 66 -32.23 -4.61 8.71
C ASP A 66 -31.90 -3.16 9.09
N PHE A 67 -32.94 -2.34 9.16
CA PHE A 67 -32.84 -0.94 9.54
C PHE A 67 -32.65 -0.73 11.05
N THR A 68 -32.73 -1.78 11.88
CA THR A 68 -32.49 -1.67 13.33
C THR A 68 -31.01 -1.39 13.67
N SER A 69 -30.12 -1.60 12.71
CA SER A 69 -28.69 -1.27 12.82
C SER A 69 -28.36 0.21 12.58
N PHE A 70 -29.29 1.00 12.03
CA PHE A 70 -29.12 2.45 11.92
C PHE A 70 -29.54 3.11 13.22
N ALA A 71 -28.63 3.17 14.19
CA ALA A 71 -28.78 4.08 15.31
C ALA A 71 -28.82 5.52 14.75
N PHE A 72 -30.01 6.13 14.73
CA PHE A 72 -30.10 7.57 14.58
C PHE A 72 -29.47 8.16 15.85
N PRO A 73 -28.45 9.03 15.75
CA PRO A 73 -27.99 9.75 16.93
C PRO A 73 -29.18 10.52 17.54
N PRO A 74 -29.18 10.76 18.87
CA PRO A 74 -30.18 11.64 19.49
C PRO A 74 -30.25 12.98 18.74
N ASP A 75 -31.43 13.59 18.70
CA ASP A 75 -31.73 14.79 17.91
C ASP A 75 -30.61 15.83 18.03
N SER A 76 -30.12 16.30 16.88
CA SER A 76 -28.75 16.75 16.62
C SER A 76 -28.20 17.89 17.51
N CYS A 77 -29.04 18.59 18.24
CA CYS A 77 -28.66 19.65 19.17
C CYS A 77 -29.48 19.67 20.47
N GLY A 78 -30.49 18.79 20.62
CA GLY A 78 -31.50 18.90 21.68
C GLY A 78 -30.99 18.62 23.09
N ASP A 79 -29.92 17.82 23.23
CA ASP A 79 -29.49 17.30 24.53
C ASP A 79 -28.26 18.00 25.13
N MET A 80 -27.55 18.89 24.41
CA MET A 80 -26.32 19.52 24.93
C MET A 80 -26.54 20.71 25.88
N PHE A 81 -27.75 21.27 25.96
CA PHE A 81 -28.03 22.50 26.72
C PHE A 81 -29.15 22.37 27.76
N HIS A 82 -29.58 21.16 28.10
CA HIS A 82 -30.60 20.97 29.13
C HIS A 82 -29.99 20.92 30.54
N GLU A 83 -29.72 22.12 31.10
CA GLU A 83 -29.77 22.28 32.55
C GLU A 83 -31.21 21.99 33.02
N THR A 84 -31.34 21.07 33.97
CA THR A 84 -32.61 20.78 34.64
C THR A 84 -33.15 22.06 35.30
N PRO A 85 -34.43 22.45 35.07
CA PRO A 85 -35.04 23.45 35.92
C PRO A 85 -35.28 22.80 37.27
N VAL A 86 -34.60 23.30 38.31
CA VAL A 86 -35.00 23.04 39.70
C VAL A 86 -36.39 23.63 39.87
N GLU A 87 -37.40 22.76 39.92
CA GLU A 87 -38.74 23.15 40.34
C GLU A 87 -38.69 23.71 41.76
N GLY A 88 -39.16 24.94 41.91
CA GLY A 88 -39.52 25.50 43.20
C GLY A 88 -39.14 26.96 43.33
N PHE A 89 -40.00 27.87 42.88
CA PHE A 89 -40.34 29.07 43.66
C PHE A 89 -41.68 29.63 43.18
N GLU A 90 -42.61 29.72 44.14
CA GLU A 90 -43.92 30.34 44.00
C GLU A 90 -43.80 31.80 43.57
N MET A 91 -44.70 32.20 42.67
CA MET A 91 -44.92 33.60 42.33
C MET A 91 -45.61 34.31 43.49
N ASP A 92 -44.98 35.36 44.02
CA ASP A 92 -45.70 36.39 44.76
C ASP A 92 -45.38 37.77 44.14
N GLY A 93 -46.45 38.53 43.95
CA GLY A 93 -46.51 39.66 43.02
C GLY A 93 -45.78 40.93 43.46
N GLY A 94 -45.47 41.77 42.46
CA GLY A 94 -45.03 43.14 42.67
C GLY A 94 -44.76 43.87 41.36
N GLN A 95 -45.62 44.84 41.02
CA GLN A 95 -45.44 45.80 39.93
C GLN A 95 -44.24 46.73 40.19
N VAL A 96 -43.47 47.09 39.15
CA VAL A 96 -42.93 48.46 38.97
C VAL A 96 -42.89 48.83 37.48
N GLN A 97 -43.44 50.01 37.17
CA GLN A 97 -43.45 50.71 35.88
C GLN A 97 -42.14 51.48 35.59
N GLY A 98 -41.89 51.70 34.30
CA GLY A 98 -41.06 52.79 33.74
C GLY A 98 -39.83 52.26 33.00
N GLY A 99 -39.46 52.69 31.81
CA GLY A 99 -39.96 53.64 30.82
C GLY A 99 -39.09 53.44 29.57
N HIS A 100 -39.65 53.69 28.38
CA HIS A 100 -38.86 53.76 27.15
C HIS A 100 -37.99 55.02 27.16
N ASP A 101 -36.72 54.88 26.77
CA ASP A 101 -36.03 55.76 25.83
C ASP A 101 -34.74 55.10 25.31
N ASP A 102 -34.35 55.56 24.13
CA ASP A 102 -33.55 54.97 23.06
C ASP A 102 -32.05 54.68 23.27
N GLU A 103 -31.57 53.78 22.39
CA GLU A 103 -30.22 53.72 21.80
C GLU A 103 -28.99 53.47 22.69
N THR A 104 -28.67 52.19 22.91
CA THR A 104 -27.33 51.68 22.60
C THR A 104 -27.43 50.20 22.23
N PHE A 105 -27.25 49.89 20.95
CA PHE A 105 -27.00 48.51 20.48
C PHE A 105 -25.69 48.02 21.10
N ALA A 106 -25.79 47.24 22.18
CA ALA A 106 -24.72 46.38 22.64
C ALA A 106 -25.06 44.94 22.22
N VAL A 107 -24.35 44.51 21.18
CA VAL A 107 -24.19 43.12 20.78
C VAL A 107 -23.77 42.31 22.01
N TYR A 108 -24.68 41.55 22.61
CA TYR A 108 -24.32 40.41 23.46
C TYR A 108 -24.00 39.21 22.56
N LEU A 109 -22.93 39.31 21.77
CA LEU A 109 -22.10 38.15 21.52
C LEU A 109 -21.28 38.00 22.79
N ARG A 110 -21.52 36.97 23.59
CA ARG A 110 -20.55 36.61 24.65
C ARG A 110 -19.25 36.20 23.94
N PRO A 111 -18.14 36.93 24.10
CA PRO A 111 -16.85 36.58 23.49
C PRO A 111 -16.10 35.49 24.28
N ASP A 112 -16.69 34.99 25.37
CA ASP A 112 -16.04 34.05 26.28
C ASP A 112 -16.93 32.80 26.44
N ILE A 113 -16.79 31.85 25.52
CA ILE A 113 -16.86 30.44 25.91
C ILE A 113 -15.43 30.05 26.22
N THR A 114 -15.01 30.25 27.48
CA THR A 114 -13.78 29.66 27.98
C THR A 114 -14.04 28.21 28.37
N TYR A 115 -13.06 27.36 28.07
CA TYR A 115 -12.90 25.91 28.32
C TYR A 115 -13.48 25.29 29.62
N GLY A 116 -14.01 26.09 30.56
CA GLY A 116 -14.59 25.63 31.83
C GLY A 116 -16.13 25.50 31.85
N ASP A 117 -16.86 25.96 30.83
CA ASP A 117 -18.35 25.95 30.82
C ASP A 117 -18.96 24.77 30.04
N VAL A 118 -18.13 23.89 29.48
CA VAL A 118 -18.60 22.58 28.99
C VAL A 118 -18.26 21.58 30.09
N ASP A 119 -19.20 21.31 30.99
CA ASP A 119 -19.01 20.28 32.01
C ASP A 119 -18.58 18.97 31.32
N GLY A 120 -17.59 18.28 31.91
CA GLY A 120 -17.01 17.05 31.33
C GLY A 120 -18.06 15.97 31.00
N ASP A 121 -19.24 16.06 31.61
CA ASP A 121 -20.37 15.16 31.39
C ASP A 121 -21.07 15.41 30.03
N GLY A 122 -21.19 16.66 29.56
CA GLY A 122 -21.87 16.98 28.28
C GLY A 122 -21.07 16.59 27.03
N VAL A 123 -19.74 16.71 27.09
CA VAL A 123 -18.84 16.19 26.04
C VAL A 123 -18.84 14.65 26.03
N GLU A 124 -18.89 14.03 27.20
CA GLU A 124 -18.93 12.57 27.33
C GLU A 124 -20.27 12.01 26.79
N GLU A 125 -21.38 12.71 27.00
CA GLU A 125 -22.71 12.37 26.45
C GLU A 125 -22.78 12.48 24.92
N ALA A 126 -22.24 13.56 24.34
CA ALA A 126 -22.20 13.74 22.88
C ALA A 126 -21.33 12.70 22.14
N LEU A 127 -20.41 12.04 22.86
CA LEU A 127 -19.48 11.03 22.34
C LEU A 127 -19.86 9.59 22.74
N VAL A 128 -21.07 9.37 23.29
CA VAL A 128 -21.55 8.03 23.67
C VAL A 128 -21.49 7.07 22.47
N GLY A 129 -20.89 5.91 22.71
CA GLY A 129 -20.62 4.88 21.72
C GLY A 129 -19.50 5.20 20.72
N ALA A 130 -18.97 6.42 20.71
CA ALA A 130 -17.86 6.84 19.85
C ALA A 130 -16.53 6.87 20.60
N TRP A 131 -16.46 7.57 21.74
CA TRP A 131 -15.24 7.69 22.56
C TRP A 131 -15.51 8.03 24.04
N ASP A 132 -16.54 7.42 24.61
CA ASP A 132 -16.84 7.47 26.05
C ASP A 132 -15.89 6.59 26.90
N ARG A 133 -15.97 6.72 28.23
CA ARG A 133 -15.15 5.94 29.18
C ARG A 133 -15.25 4.43 29.01
N GLY A 134 -16.42 3.89 28.66
CA GLY A 134 -16.62 2.47 28.42
C GLY A 134 -15.91 1.99 27.15
N VAL A 135 -16.01 2.75 26.06
CA VAL A 135 -15.31 2.50 24.80
C VAL A 135 -13.78 2.54 25.02
N ARG A 136 -13.27 3.58 25.71
CA ARG A 136 -11.84 3.71 26.02
C ARG A 136 -11.32 2.54 26.84
N ALA A 137 -12.03 2.17 27.91
CA ALA A 137 -11.65 1.05 28.77
C ALA A 137 -11.63 -0.28 27.98
N THR A 138 -12.62 -0.50 27.12
CA THR A 138 -12.71 -1.71 26.29
C THR A 138 -11.57 -1.78 25.29
N ALA A 139 -11.30 -0.69 24.56
CA ALA A 139 -10.21 -0.63 23.59
C ALA A 139 -8.84 -0.79 24.26
N ARG A 140 -8.60 -0.17 25.42
CA ARG A 140 -7.38 -0.36 26.19
C ARG A 140 -7.18 -1.81 26.61
N ALA A 141 -8.24 -2.46 27.10
CA ALA A 141 -8.19 -3.86 27.47
C ALA A 141 -7.89 -4.77 26.27
N ALA A 142 -8.46 -4.47 25.09
CA ALA A 142 -8.16 -5.21 23.86
C ALA A 142 -6.69 -5.05 23.42
N PHE A 143 -6.12 -3.85 23.53
CA PHE A 143 -4.70 -3.62 23.24
C PHE A 143 -3.79 -4.42 24.17
N ALA A 144 -4.08 -4.43 25.47
CA ALA A 144 -3.35 -5.24 26.45
C ALA A 144 -3.49 -6.76 26.19
N ALA A 145 -4.65 -7.20 25.68
CA ALA A 145 -4.93 -8.60 25.37
C ALA A 145 -4.43 -9.07 23.99
N SER A 146 -4.00 -8.16 23.12
CA SER A 146 -3.61 -8.45 21.72
C SER A 146 -2.42 -9.40 21.55
N GLY A 147 -1.60 -9.58 22.59
CA GLY A 147 -0.38 -10.38 22.55
C GLY A 147 0.82 -9.68 21.89
N VAL A 148 0.67 -8.43 21.44
CA VAL A 148 1.75 -7.65 20.84
C VAL A 148 2.63 -7.03 21.93
N GLY A 149 3.93 -7.30 21.88
CA GLY A 149 4.89 -6.94 22.94
C GLY A 149 5.02 -5.43 23.26
N ASN A 150 4.48 -4.55 22.42
CA ASN A 150 4.46 -3.09 22.63
C ASN A 150 3.03 -2.48 22.63
N GLY A 151 1.99 -3.27 22.90
CA GLY A 151 0.59 -2.81 22.87
C GLY A 151 0.31 -1.57 23.75
N ASP A 152 0.80 -1.56 24.99
CA ASP A 152 0.63 -0.41 25.91
C ASP A 152 1.34 0.85 25.43
N GLU A 153 2.51 0.70 24.80
CA GLU A 153 3.26 1.84 24.23
C GLU A 153 2.49 2.46 23.06
N VAL A 154 1.92 1.61 22.18
CA VAL A 154 1.07 2.08 21.08
C VAL A 154 -0.18 2.77 21.64
N TRP A 155 -0.83 2.18 22.65
CA TRP A 155 -2.01 2.75 23.29
C TRP A 155 -1.73 4.15 23.84
N GLY A 156 -0.64 4.32 24.60
CA GLY A 156 -0.25 5.61 25.18
C GLY A 156 0.04 6.72 24.16
N ARG A 157 0.25 6.37 22.88
CA ARG A 157 0.40 7.34 21.78
C ARG A 157 -0.93 7.68 21.11
N ILE A 158 -1.79 6.69 20.91
CA ILE A 158 -3.03 6.89 20.16
C ILE A 158 -4.15 7.48 21.02
N GLU A 159 -4.22 7.16 22.30
CA GLU A 159 -5.28 7.64 23.20
C GLU A 159 -5.30 9.18 23.28
N PRO A 160 -4.17 9.88 23.52
CA PRO A 160 -4.16 11.35 23.53
C PRO A 160 -4.54 11.99 22.20
N ALA A 161 -4.21 11.34 21.08
CA ALA A 161 -4.53 11.84 19.74
C ALA A 161 -6.02 11.72 19.44
N ILE A 162 -6.65 10.60 19.81
CA ILE A 162 -8.10 10.42 19.70
C ILE A 162 -8.82 11.37 20.67
N ASP A 163 -8.30 11.55 21.89
CA ASP A 163 -8.83 12.53 22.85
C ASP A 163 -8.82 13.96 22.28
N ALA A 164 -7.76 14.36 21.59
CA ALA A 164 -7.70 15.65 20.92
C ALA A 164 -8.74 15.77 19.81
N TYR A 165 -8.80 14.78 18.91
CA TYR A 165 -9.79 14.75 17.84
C TYR A 165 -11.23 14.82 18.36
N ALA A 166 -11.55 14.06 19.41
CA ALA A 166 -12.87 14.02 20.01
C ALA A 166 -13.25 15.35 20.68
N ARG A 167 -12.29 16.03 21.32
CA ARG A 167 -12.50 17.39 21.85
C ARG A 167 -12.77 18.41 20.74
N ASP A 168 -11.95 18.40 19.69
CA ASP A 168 -12.14 19.33 18.56
C ASP A 168 -13.52 19.12 17.92
N TRP A 169 -13.95 17.88 17.80
CA TRP A 169 -15.28 17.55 17.26
C TRP A 169 -16.40 18.10 18.13
N ALA A 170 -16.31 17.89 19.45
CA ALA A 170 -17.32 18.35 20.40
C ALA A 170 -17.44 19.88 20.41
N LEU A 171 -16.30 20.59 20.35
CA LEU A 171 -16.27 22.05 20.25
C LEU A 171 -16.95 22.55 18.96
N SER A 172 -16.55 22.01 17.80
CA SER A 172 -17.18 22.39 16.52
C SER A 172 -18.68 22.07 16.49
N ARG A 173 -19.11 20.99 17.17
CA ARG A 173 -20.53 20.62 17.27
C ARG A 173 -21.32 21.60 18.14
N ALA A 174 -20.79 21.97 19.31
CA ALA A 174 -21.43 22.93 20.22
C ALA A 174 -21.66 24.29 19.53
N GLU A 175 -20.65 24.80 18.83
CA GLU A 175 -20.77 26.03 18.03
C GLU A 175 -21.84 25.94 16.94
N THR A 176 -21.91 24.79 16.27
CA THR A 176 -22.89 24.56 15.20
C THR A 176 -24.31 24.55 15.75
N CYS A 177 -24.52 23.93 16.92
CA CYS A 177 -25.81 23.88 17.58
C CYS A 177 -26.28 25.24 18.07
N ALA A 178 -25.40 26.02 18.70
CA ALA A 178 -25.71 27.40 19.08
C ALA A 178 -26.16 28.26 17.88
N ALA A 179 -25.57 28.05 16.70
CA ALA A 179 -25.96 28.74 15.48
C ALA A 179 -27.33 28.32 14.93
N LEU A 180 -27.80 27.10 15.22
CA LEU A 180 -29.11 26.58 14.80
C LEU A 180 -30.26 27.03 15.72
N GLU A 181 -29.97 27.32 16.98
CA GLU A 181 -30.93 27.81 17.98
C GLU A 181 -31.23 29.32 17.85
N GLY A 182 -30.28 30.08 17.28
CA GLY A 182 -30.43 31.52 17.03
C GLY A 182 -31.50 31.87 15.99
N ARG A 183 -32.21 32.99 16.19
CA ARG A 183 -33.25 33.51 15.27
C ARG A 183 -32.68 34.36 14.12
N ASP A 184 -31.65 33.89 13.42
CA ASP A 184 -31.03 34.71 12.35
C ASP A 184 -30.89 34.00 11.01
N SER A 185 -31.27 34.74 9.95
CA SER A 185 -31.29 34.47 8.50
C SER A 185 -31.12 33.02 7.96
N GLY A 186 -31.98 32.62 7.00
CA GLY A 186 -31.95 31.28 6.38
C GLY A 186 -30.61 30.83 5.79
N ALA A 187 -29.71 31.76 5.43
CA ALA A 187 -28.36 31.46 4.94
C ALA A 187 -27.41 30.95 6.05
N VAL A 188 -27.53 31.46 7.28
CA VAL A 188 -26.75 30.99 8.43
C VAL A 188 -27.19 29.57 8.80
N ARG A 189 -28.50 29.33 8.83
CA ARG A 189 -29.07 28.00 9.07
C ARG A 189 -28.62 26.97 8.02
N GLU A 190 -28.63 27.33 6.73
CA GLU A 190 -28.19 26.40 5.67
C GLU A 190 -26.72 25.96 5.85
N VAL A 191 -25.83 26.91 6.18
CA VAL A 191 -24.41 26.60 6.42
C VAL A 191 -24.26 25.74 7.68
N ALA A 192 -25.00 26.05 8.75
CA ALA A 192 -24.97 25.26 9.98
C ALA A 192 -25.47 23.83 9.75
N GLU A 193 -26.56 23.61 9.00
CA GLU A 193 -27.05 22.27 8.64
C GLU A 193 -26.02 21.49 7.77
N ARG A 194 -25.26 22.17 6.91
CA ARG A 194 -24.18 21.53 6.13
C ARG A 194 -22.97 21.17 7.00
N ARG A 195 -22.60 22.04 7.94
CA ARG A 195 -21.55 21.78 8.95
C ARG A 195 -21.93 20.58 9.81
N ASP A 196 -23.20 20.50 10.22
CA ASP A 196 -23.76 19.41 11.01
C ASP A 196 -23.57 18.05 10.33
N ARG A 197 -23.96 17.93 9.06
CA ARG A 197 -23.75 16.71 8.25
C ARG A 197 -22.27 16.38 8.01
N CYS A 198 -21.40 17.38 8.00
CA CYS A 198 -19.97 17.17 7.91
C CYS A 198 -19.43 16.53 9.20
N LEU A 199 -19.80 17.08 10.36
CA LEU A 199 -19.44 16.59 11.69
C LEU A 199 -20.01 15.19 11.96
N ASP A 200 -21.24 14.90 11.52
CA ASP A 200 -21.85 13.57 11.58
C ASP A 200 -21.00 12.49 10.87
N ARG A 201 -20.43 12.83 9.70
CA ARG A 201 -19.54 11.91 8.97
C ARG A 201 -18.23 11.70 9.71
N ARG A 202 -17.67 12.73 10.36
CA ARG A 202 -16.47 12.62 11.19
C ARG A 202 -16.70 11.77 12.43
N LEU A 203 -17.85 11.94 13.10
CA LEU A 203 -18.24 11.09 14.23
C LEU A 203 -18.43 9.64 13.80
N ALA A 204 -19.02 9.39 12.63
CA ALA A 204 -19.17 8.05 12.09
C ALA A 204 -17.81 7.40 11.77
N GLU A 205 -16.86 8.16 11.23
CA GLU A 205 -15.48 7.72 11.02
C GLU A 205 -14.79 7.36 12.35
N LEU A 206 -14.94 8.21 13.38
CA LEU A 206 -14.42 7.93 14.73
C LEU A 206 -15.04 6.66 15.33
N ARG A 207 -16.36 6.46 15.21
CA ARG A 207 -17.03 5.23 15.63
C ARG A 207 -16.48 4.00 14.90
N GLY A 208 -16.28 4.11 13.59
CA GLY A 208 -15.72 3.02 12.79
C GLY A 208 -14.31 2.64 13.22
N LEU A 209 -13.49 3.63 13.59
CA LEU A 209 -12.16 3.42 14.15
C LEU A 209 -12.25 2.72 15.51
N THR A 210 -13.11 3.19 16.41
CA THR A 210 -13.15 2.70 17.79
C THR A 210 -13.79 1.32 17.91
N GLU A 211 -14.69 0.95 17.00
CA GLU A 211 -15.12 -0.44 16.78
C GLU A 211 -13.92 -1.36 16.49
N VAL A 212 -13.03 -0.96 15.59
CA VAL A 212 -11.80 -1.70 15.27
C VAL A 212 -10.89 -1.81 16.49
N LEU A 213 -10.70 -0.71 17.24
CA LEU A 213 -9.82 -0.69 18.42
C LEU A 213 -10.34 -1.54 19.58
N ARG A 214 -11.66 -1.66 19.76
CA ARG A 214 -12.30 -2.50 20.79
C ARG A 214 -12.14 -3.99 20.55
N GLU A 215 -11.88 -4.37 19.31
CA GLU A 215 -11.62 -5.74 18.88
C GLU A 215 -10.17 -5.89 18.38
N ALA A 216 -9.24 -5.21 19.06
CA ALA A 216 -7.86 -5.16 18.63
C ALA A 216 -7.18 -6.54 18.69
N ASP A 217 -6.78 -7.01 17.52
CA ASP A 217 -5.85 -8.11 17.31
C ASP A 217 -4.44 -7.56 16.99
N THR A 218 -3.49 -8.45 16.73
CA THR A 218 -2.14 -8.06 16.30
C THR A 218 -2.17 -7.09 15.12
N SER A 219 -2.98 -7.37 14.09
CA SER A 219 -3.05 -6.51 12.91
C SER A 219 -3.59 -5.11 13.22
N THR A 220 -4.51 -5.02 14.17
CA THR A 220 -5.10 -3.77 14.62
C THR A 220 -4.08 -2.91 15.35
N VAL A 221 -3.38 -3.47 16.34
CA VAL A 221 -2.37 -2.76 17.13
C VAL A 221 -1.27 -2.18 16.24
N LEU A 222 -0.76 -2.98 15.30
CA LEU A 222 0.33 -2.56 14.40
C LEU A 222 -0.03 -1.45 13.42
N ALA A 223 -1.31 -1.22 13.17
CA ALA A 223 -1.77 -0.16 12.27
C ALA A 223 -2.57 0.93 12.99
N ALA A 224 -2.67 0.88 14.32
CA ALA A 224 -3.50 1.82 15.09
C ALA A 224 -3.03 3.26 14.95
N THR A 225 -1.73 3.51 15.14
CA THR A 225 -1.12 4.84 14.98
C THR A 225 -1.40 5.43 13.60
N GLU A 226 -1.26 4.61 12.55
CA GLU A 226 -1.53 5.04 11.18
C GLU A 226 -3.02 5.33 10.95
N SER A 227 -3.93 4.52 11.50
CA SER A 227 -5.36 4.76 11.34
C SER A 227 -5.84 6.02 12.05
N VAL A 228 -5.30 6.32 13.24
CA VAL A 228 -5.62 7.58 13.94
C VAL A 228 -5.10 8.77 13.15
N ALA A 229 -3.88 8.70 12.64
CA ALA A 229 -3.29 9.76 11.81
C ALA A 229 -4.03 9.98 10.47
N ARG A 230 -4.81 9.00 10.01
CA ARG A 230 -5.61 9.06 8.77
C ARG A 230 -7.05 9.54 8.99
N LEU A 231 -7.49 9.77 10.23
CA LEU A 231 -8.79 10.38 10.48
C LEU A 231 -8.89 11.70 9.71
N THR A 232 -10.03 11.92 9.07
CA THR A 232 -10.23 13.15 8.31
C THR A 232 -10.33 14.33 9.27
N SER A 233 -9.52 15.38 9.08
CA SER A 233 -9.55 16.59 9.91
C SER A 233 -10.95 17.22 9.98
N ILE A 234 -11.27 17.74 11.16
CA ILE A 234 -12.54 18.43 11.47
C ILE A 234 -12.54 19.86 10.90
N ASP A 235 -11.38 20.51 10.75
CA ASP A 235 -11.23 21.89 10.25
C ASP A 235 -11.93 22.11 8.90
N ALA A 236 -12.02 21.05 8.11
CA ALA A 236 -12.73 21.11 6.84
C ALA A 236 -14.21 21.51 7.05
N CYS A 237 -14.85 20.99 8.10
CA CYS A 237 -16.25 21.28 8.43
C CYS A 237 -16.49 22.76 8.80
N ASP A 238 -15.44 23.52 9.09
CA ASP A 238 -15.57 24.94 9.47
C ASP A 238 -15.47 25.90 8.28
N ASP A 239 -15.13 25.40 7.09
CA ASP A 239 -15.08 26.18 5.85
C ASP A 239 -16.50 26.37 5.26
N ALA A 240 -17.16 27.46 5.67
CA ALA A 240 -18.51 27.82 5.24
C ALA A 240 -18.64 27.96 3.71
N GLU A 241 -17.62 28.49 3.04
CA GLU A 241 -17.64 28.67 1.58
C GLU A 241 -17.57 27.32 0.86
N ARG A 242 -16.76 26.40 1.37
CA ARG A 242 -16.71 25.01 0.90
C ARG A 242 -18.06 24.32 1.09
N LEU A 243 -18.65 24.42 2.27
CA LEU A 243 -19.94 23.79 2.57
C LEU A 243 -21.04 24.24 1.62
N ARG A 244 -21.10 25.53 1.28
CA ARG A 244 -22.09 26.08 0.32
C ARG A 244 -21.97 25.49 -1.08
N ARG A 245 -20.77 25.09 -1.49
CA ARG A 245 -20.51 24.50 -2.82
C ARG A 245 -20.84 23.01 -2.89
N GLU A 246 -21.09 22.34 -1.77
CA GLU A 246 -21.53 20.94 -1.78
C GLU A 246 -22.90 20.82 -2.48
N ALA A 247 -23.05 19.79 -3.32
CA ALA A 247 -24.30 19.53 -4.03
C ALA A 247 -25.47 19.40 -3.05
N ALA A 248 -26.59 20.07 -3.36
CA ALA A 248 -27.80 19.98 -2.57
C ALA A 248 -28.33 18.54 -2.56
N LEU A 249 -28.78 18.08 -1.39
CA LEU A 249 -29.46 16.80 -1.26
C LEU A 249 -30.87 16.86 -1.86
N PRO A 250 -31.48 15.72 -2.22
CA PRO A 250 -32.87 15.67 -2.68
C PRO A 250 -33.83 16.40 -1.73
N ALA A 251 -34.89 16.97 -2.31
CA ALA A 251 -35.91 17.70 -1.57
C ALA A 251 -36.79 16.76 -0.72
N ALA A 252 -36.97 15.51 -1.16
CA ALA A 252 -37.73 14.51 -0.43
C ALA A 252 -37.01 14.12 0.87
N ILE A 253 -37.69 14.36 2.01
CA ILE A 253 -37.14 14.15 3.36
C ILE A 253 -36.68 12.69 3.56
N GLY A 254 -37.46 11.71 3.07
CA GLY A 254 -37.11 10.29 3.19
C GLY A 254 -35.87 9.88 2.41
N GLU A 255 -35.71 10.36 1.17
CA GLU A 255 -34.52 10.07 0.34
C GLU A 255 -33.27 10.75 0.90
N ARG A 256 -33.41 11.99 1.39
CA ARG A 256 -32.34 12.72 2.06
C ARG A 256 -31.81 11.94 3.27
N ALA A 257 -32.69 11.52 4.17
CA ALA A 257 -32.31 10.78 5.37
C ALA A 257 -31.58 9.46 5.04
N LEU A 258 -32.02 8.74 3.99
CA LEU A 258 -31.37 7.51 3.54
C LEU A 258 -29.97 7.77 2.96
N ILE A 259 -29.79 8.82 2.15
CA ILE A 259 -28.47 9.19 1.60
C ILE A 259 -27.51 9.58 2.72
N GLU A 260 -27.96 10.35 3.70
CA GLU A 260 -27.15 10.75 4.85
C GLU A 260 -26.75 9.56 5.72
N ALA A 261 -27.70 8.64 5.98
CA ALA A 261 -27.42 7.40 6.70
C ALA A 261 -26.39 6.53 5.97
N MET A 262 -26.51 6.42 4.64
CA MET A 262 -25.53 5.69 3.82
C MET A 262 -24.15 6.35 3.86
N ARG A 263 -24.07 7.68 3.80
CA ARG A 263 -22.80 8.42 3.88
C ARG A 263 -22.09 8.26 5.22
N ARG A 264 -22.85 8.24 6.33
CA ARG A 264 -22.30 7.91 7.66
C ARG A 264 -21.77 6.47 7.67
N GLU A 265 -22.51 5.53 7.12
CA GLU A 265 -22.07 4.13 7.03
C GLU A 265 -20.81 3.97 6.18
N VAL A 266 -20.71 4.67 5.03
CA VAL A 266 -19.50 4.69 4.22
C VAL A 266 -18.31 5.27 5.00
N ALA A 267 -18.51 6.37 5.72
CA ALA A 267 -17.46 6.98 6.55
C ALA A 267 -16.98 6.04 7.66
N ARG A 268 -17.91 5.34 8.33
CA ARG A 268 -17.63 4.33 9.35
C ARG A 268 -16.81 3.16 8.79
N LEU A 269 -17.23 2.60 7.66
CA LEU A 269 -16.58 1.44 7.04
C LEU A 269 -15.22 1.77 6.42
N ARG A 270 -15.00 2.99 5.91
CA ARG A 270 -13.76 3.39 5.23
C ARG A 270 -12.52 3.17 6.07
N VAL A 271 -12.57 3.47 7.37
CA VAL A 271 -11.43 3.27 8.29
C VAL A 271 -11.19 1.82 8.67
N GLN A 272 -12.16 0.94 8.39
CA GLN A 272 -12.08 -0.50 8.65
C GLN A 272 -11.47 -1.28 7.48
N VAL A 273 -11.29 -0.64 6.32
CA VAL A 273 -10.72 -1.28 5.12
C VAL A 273 -9.28 -1.71 5.38
N ARG A 274 -9.15 -2.97 5.77
CA ARG A 274 -7.91 -3.70 6.03
C ARG A 274 -8.16 -5.16 5.73
N ARG A 275 -7.15 -5.90 5.30
CA ARG A 275 -7.29 -7.31 4.87
C ARG A 275 -8.18 -8.16 5.78
N ALA A 276 -8.05 -8.05 7.10
CA ALA A 276 -8.84 -8.83 8.07
C ALA A 276 -10.35 -8.51 8.10
N ARG A 277 -10.75 -7.28 7.75
CA ARG A 277 -12.16 -6.82 7.75
C ARG A 277 -12.68 -6.47 6.36
N ALA A 278 -11.83 -6.50 5.33
CA ALA A 278 -12.15 -6.07 3.98
C ALA A 278 -13.28 -6.90 3.35
N GLU A 279 -13.42 -8.18 3.69
CA GLU A 279 -14.50 -9.04 3.21
C GLU A 279 -15.87 -8.53 3.67
N GLY A 280 -16.00 -8.26 4.97
CA GLY A 280 -17.22 -7.69 5.54
C GLY A 280 -17.54 -6.30 4.99
N VAL A 281 -16.50 -5.46 4.81
CA VAL A 281 -16.67 -4.13 4.20
C VAL A 281 -17.10 -4.23 2.74
N ALA A 282 -16.51 -5.13 1.94
CA ALA A 282 -16.86 -5.32 0.54
C ALA A 282 -18.32 -5.80 0.39
N ALA A 283 -18.73 -6.82 1.16
CA ALA A 283 -20.10 -7.31 1.16
C ALA A 283 -21.12 -6.24 1.59
N ARG A 284 -20.76 -5.44 2.59
CA ARG A 284 -21.59 -4.32 3.05
C ARG A 284 -21.69 -3.22 2.00
N ALA A 285 -20.57 -2.85 1.37
CA ALA A 285 -20.53 -1.88 0.28
C ALA A 285 -21.36 -2.34 -0.92
N GLU A 286 -21.30 -3.62 -1.30
CA GLU A 286 -22.14 -4.18 -2.35
C GLU A 286 -23.64 -4.03 -2.06
N SER A 287 -24.06 -4.29 -0.82
CA SER A 287 -25.44 -4.08 -0.39
C SER A 287 -25.86 -2.60 -0.49
N LEU A 288 -24.97 -1.68 -0.12
CA LEU A 288 -25.20 -0.24 -0.23
C LEU A 288 -25.25 0.23 -1.70
N THR A 289 -24.50 -0.39 -2.61
CA THR A 289 -24.55 -0.09 -4.06
C THR A 289 -25.96 -0.33 -4.60
N GLY A 290 -26.60 -1.43 -4.19
CA GLY A 290 -27.99 -1.72 -4.57
C GLY A 290 -28.98 -0.66 -4.06
N LEU A 291 -28.76 -0.12 -2.86
CA LEU A 291 -29.56 0.97 -2.30
C LEU A 291 -29.33 2.29 -3.06
N ALA A 292 -28.07 2.66 -3.28
CA ALA A 292 -27.69 3.90 -3.98
C ALA A 292 -28.27 3.95 -5.40
N ARG A 293 -28.27 2.81 -6.11
CA ARG A 293 -28.92 2.68 -7.43
C ARG A 293 -30.42 2.92 -7.37
N ARG A 294 -31.11 2.37 -6.37
CA ARG A 294 -32.57 2.59 -6.19
C ARG A 294 -32.92 4.04 -5.83
N LEU A 295 -32.05 4.71 -5.08
CA LEU A 295 -32.18 6.13 -4.76
C LEU A 295 -31.81 7.05 -5.92
N ALA A 296 -31.33 6.50 -7.05
CA ALA A 296 -30.92 7.24 -8.24
C ALA A 296 -29.99 8.42 -7.91
N SER A 297 -29.03 8.22 -7.00
CA SER A 297 -28.08 9.24 -6.57
C SER A 297 -26.66 8.91 -7.06
N PRO A 298 -26.19 9.52 -8.17
CA PRO A 298 -24.87 9.25 -8.73
C PRO A 298 -23.74 9.55 -7.73
N THR A 299 -23.88 10.64 -6.96
CA THR A 299 -22.86 11.02 -5.95
C THR A 299 -22.74 10.00 -4.83
N ALA A 300 -23.86 9.44 -4.38
CA ALA A 300 -23.88 8.48 -3.29
C ALA A 300 -23.47 7.08 -3.78
N LEU A 301 -23.81 6.74 -5.04
CA LEU A 301 -23.35 5.53 -5.70
C LEU A 301 -21.82 5.56 -5.91
N ALA A 302 -21.25 6.68 -6.37
CA ALA A 302 -19.82 6.85 -6.53
C ALA A 302 -19.05 6.66 -5.20
N GLU A 303 -19.52 7.23 -4.09
CA GLU A 303 -18.90 7.08 -2.78
C GLU A 303 -18.86 5.62 -2.30
N VAL A 304 -19.96 4.88 -2.50
CA VAL A 304 -20.05 3.46 -2.12
C VAL A 304 -19.19 2.59 -3.04
N LEU A 305 -19.19 2.84 -4.35
CA LEU A 305 -18.36 2.10 -5.31
C LEU A 305 -16.87 2.34 -5.05
N HIS A 306 -16.47 3.57 -4.69
CA HIS A 306 -15.11 3.85 -4.28
C HIS A 306 -14.72 3.06 -3.01
N LEU A 307 -15.60 3.01 -1.99
CA LEU A 307 -15.40 2.18 -0.80
C LEU A 307 -15.26 0.68 -1.16
N ARG A 308 -16.09 0.18 -2.07
CA ARG A 308 -16.00 -1.20 -2.54
C ARG A 308 -14.66 -1.44 -3.24
N GLY A 309 -14.25 -0.54 -4.13
CA GLY A 309 -12.98 -0.62 -4.84
C GLY A 309 -11.77 -0.75 -3.91
N ILE A 310 -11.68 0.09 -2.88
CA ILE A 310 -10.60 0.00 -1.89
C ILE A 310 -10.67 -1.27 -1.04
N ALA A 311 -11.87 -1.81 -0.77
CA ALA A 311 -12.04 -3.05 -0.02
C ALA A 311 -11.63 -4.27 -0.85
N GLU A 312 -12.01 -4.32 -2.13
CA GLU A 312 -11.63 -5.37 -3.07
C GLU A 312 -10.12 -5.39 -3.32
N ASP A 313 -9.47 -4.21 -3.43
CA ASP A 313 -8.00 -4.11 -3.50
C ASP A 313 -7.34 -4.71 -2.24
N ALA A 314 -7.88 -4.40 -1.05
CA ALA A 314 -7.38 -4.96 0.21
C ALA A 314 -7.57 -6.48 0.34
N LEU A 315 -8.53 -7.07 -0.40
CA LEU A 315 -8.76 -8.51 -0.49
C LEU A 315 -7.84 -9.21 -1.50
N GLY A 316 -7.24 -8.46 -2.42
CA GLY A 316 -6.51 -9.02 -3.56
C GLY A 316 -7.41 -9.34 -4.76
N SER A 317 -8.68 -8.91 -4.74
CA SER A 317 -9.65 -9.05 -5.84
C SER A 317 -9.49 -7.90 -6.82
N TYR A 318 -8.34 -7.80 -7.46
CA TYR A 318 -7.93 -6.58 -8.18
C TYR A 318 -8.81 -6.26 -9.40
N GLU A 319 -9.36 -7.26 -10.08
CA GLU A 319 -10.29 -7.08 -11.19
C GLU A 319 -11.63 -6.50 -10.70
N ASN A 320 -12.14 -6.98 -9.55
CA ASN A 320 -13.33 -6.42 -8.93
C ASN A 320 -13.08 -4.99 -8.44
N ALA A 321 -11.88 -4.74 -7.90
CA ALA A 321 -11.46 -3.42 -7.46
C ALA A 321 -11.46 -2.43 -8.64
N ALA A 322 -10.84 -2.81 -9.77
CA ALA A 322 -10.82 -2.02 -10.99
C ALA A 322 -12.24 -1.74 -11.49
N ALA A 323 -13.09 -2.78 -11.63
CA ALA A 323 -14.47 -2.62 -12.10
C ALA A 323 -15.29 -1.66 -11.22
N ALA A 324 -15.20 -1.78 -9.89
CA ALA A 324 -15.89 -0.90 -8.97
C ALA A 324 -15.38 0.56 -9.05
N LEU A 325 -14.07 0.75 -9.17
CA LEU A 325 -13.46 2.08 -9.27
C LEU A 325 -13.76 2.77 -10.61
N GLU A 326 -13.81 2.04 -11.72
CA GLU A 326 -14.21 2.59 -13.01
C GLU A 326 -15.67 3.04 -13.00
N GLU A 327 -16.58 2.23 -12.46
CA GLU A 327 -17.97 2.62 -12.26
C GLU A 327 -18.06 3.85 -11.34
N ALA A 328 -17.26 3.90 -10.26
CA ALA A 328 -17.19 5.07 -9.38
C ALA A 328 -16.77 6.35 -10.11
N VAL A 329 -15.81 6.27 -11.03
CA VAL A 329 -15.38 7.41 -11.86
C VAL A 329 -16.55 7.93 -12.71
N TYR A 330 -17.26 7.05 -13.42
CA TYR A 330 -18.36 7.47 -14.28
C TYR A 330 -19.52 8.07 -13.49
N GLU A 331 -19.88 7.47 -12.36
CA GLU A 331 -20.93 7.98 -11.47
C GLU A 331 -20.53 9.30 -10.79
N ALA A 332 -19.25 9.45 -10.43
CA ALA A 332 -18.73 10.70 -9.89
C ALA A 332 -18.79 11.83 -10.94
N ILE A 333 -18.42 11.56 -12.19
CA ILE A 333 -18.54 12.52 -13.29
C ILE A 333 -20.01 12.91 -13.52
N ALA A 334 -20.90 11.93 -13.58
CA ALA A 334 -22.34 12.16 -13.75
C ALA A 334 -22.93 12.99 -12.59
N GLY A 335 -22.47 12.73 -11.37
CA GLY A 335 -22.87 13.44 -10.16
C GLY A 335 -22.12 14.74 -9.86
N ARG A 336 -21.12 15.13 -10.67
CA ARG A 336 -20.18 16.23 -10.39
C ARG A 336 -19.53 16.12 -9.00
N HIS A 337 -19.09 14.91 -8.65
CA HIS A 337 -18.38 14.61 -7.42
C HIS A 337 -16.87 14.59 -7.65
N ASP A 338 -16.29 15.77 -7.85
CA ASP A 338 -14.89 15.93 -8.28
C ASP A 338 -13.88 15.25 -7.34
N ARG A 339 -14.18 15.19 -6.04
CA ARG A 339 -13.30 14.54 -5.06
C ARG A 339 -13.24 13.03 -5.25
N VAL A 340 -14.39 12.35 -5.32
CA VAL A 340 -14.42 10.89 -5.53
C VAL A 340 -13.93 10.54 -6.93
N HIS A 341 -14.22 11.37 -7.93
CA HIS A 341 -13.65 11.23 -9.27
C HIS A 341 -12.11 11.19 -9.23
N ALA A 342 -11.49 12.17 -8.57
CA ALA A 342 -10.04 12.23 -8.45
C ALA A 342 -9.47 11.07 -7.60
N GLU A 343 -10.08 10.74 -6.45
CA GLU A 343 -9.65 9.61 -5.61
C GLU A 343 -9.69 8.28 -6.38
N ALA A 344 -10.81 7.98 -7.06
CA ALA A 344 -10.97 6.74 -7.82
C ALA A 344 -10.01 6.67 -9.02
N ALA A 345 -9.82 7.77 -9.76
CA ALA A 345 -8.88 7.81 -10.87
C ALA A 345 -7.43 7.58 -10.44
N VAL A 346 -7.00 8.13 -9.30
CA VAL A 346 -5.67 7.88 -8.73
C VAL A 346 -5.52 6.41 -8.31
N MET A 347 -6.54 5.84 -7.67
CA MET A 347 -6.54 4.43 -7.29
C MET A 347 -6.53 3.48 -8.49
N LEU A 348 -7.15 3.82 -9.62
CA LEU A 348 -7.09 3.00 -10.84
C LEU A 348 -5.67 2.89 -11.41
N VAL A 349 -4.85 3.96 -11.31
CA VAL A 349 -3.43 3.90 -11.68
C VAL A 349 -2.68 2.89 -10.82
N TRP A 350 -2.97 2.85 -9.51
CA TRP A 350 -2.42 1.85 -8.60
C TRP A 350 -2.86 0.42 -8.95
N VAL A 351 -4.17 0.19 -9.06
CA VAL A 351 -4.73 -1.16 -9.27
C VAL A 351 -4.24 -1.73 -10.60
N TYR A 352 -4.35 -0.99 -11.71
CA TYR A 352 -3.87 -1.47 -13.00
C TYR A 352 -2.35 -1.64 -13.03
N GLY A 353 -1.60 -0.65 -12.56
CA GLY A 353 -0.15 -0.66 -12.76
C GLY A 353 0.62 -1.51 -11.77
N ALA A 354 0.26 -1.46 -10.48
CA ALA A 354 1.00 -2.15 -9.42
C ALA A 354 0.44 -3.53 -9.09
N GLN A 355 -0.89 -3.71 -9.13
CA GLN A 355 -1.53 -4.96 -8.74
C GLN A 355 -1.71 -5.90 -9.93
N LEU A 356 -2.44 -5.45 -10.96
CA LEU A 356 -2.73 -6.25 -12.17
C LEU A 356 -1.54 -6.34 -13.15
N ARG A 357 -0.51 -5.50 -12.97
CA ARG A 357 0.67 -5.42 -13.85
C ARG A 357 0.34 -5.04 -15.29
N GLU A 358 -0.76 -4.31 -15.49
CA GLU A 358 -1.20 -3.77 -16.77
C GLU A 358 -0.70 -2.33 -16.97
N ARG A 359 0.60 -2.20 -17.23
CA ARG A 359 1.25 -0.87 -17.34
C ARG A 359 0.59 0.04 -18.38
N ALA A 360 0.26 -0.49 -19.56
CA ALA A 360 -0.35 0.29 -20.63
C ALA A 360 -1.73 0.86 -20.24
N THR A 361 -2.52 0.11 -19.46
CA THR A 361 -3.82 0.56 -18.94
C THR A 361 -3.61 1.67 -17.90
N ALA A 362 -2.67 1.48 -16.98
CA ALA A 362 -2.33 2.49 -15.97
C ALA A 362 -1.86 3.81 -16.62
N GLU A 363 -1.02 3.74 -17.66
CA GLU A 363 -0.52 4.91 -18.40
C GLU A 363 -1.66 5.73 -19.05
N ARG A 364 -2.74 5.08 -19.47
CA ARG A 364 -3.94 5.77 -19.99
C ARG A 364 -4.74 6.47 -18.91
N TRP A 365 -4.73 5.95 -17.68
CA TRP A 365 -5.42 6.56 -16.54
C TRP A 365 -4.64 7.75 -15.94
N ILE A 366 -3.32 7.83 -16.11
CA ILE A 366 -2.49 8.94 -15.58
C ILE A 366 -3.02 10.32 -16.03
N PRO A 367 -3.16 10.66 -17.32
CA PRO A 367 -3.63 11.99 -17.73
C PRO A 367 -5.06 12.27 -17.27
N HIS A 368 -5.88 11.23 -17.12
CA HIS A 368 -7.23 11.36 -16.57
C HIS A 368 -7.20 11.73 -15.08
N ALA A 369 -6.37 11.04 -14.27
CA ALA A 369 -6.17 11.36 -12.87
C ALA A 369 -5.58 12.77 -12.69
N GLU A 370 -4.56 13.13 -13.48
CA GLU A 370 -3.97 14.48 -13.47
C GLU A 370 -5.01 15.58 -13.78
N ALA A 371 -5.92 15.32 -14.71
CA ALA A 371 -7.01 16.24 -15.02
C ALA A 371 -8.03 16.33 -13.88
N ALA A 372 -8.46 15.18 -13.32
CA ALA A 372 -9.43 15.10 -12.23
C ALA A 372 -8.93 15.79 -10.95
N ILE A 373 -7.62 15.78 -10.69
CA ILE A 373 -7.01 16.41 -9.52
C ILE A 373 -7.10 17.95 -9.57
N ARG A 374 -7.15 18.57 -10.76
CA ARG A 374 -7.10 20.03 -10.91
C ARG A 374 -8.32 20.68 -10.25
N GLY A 375 -8.06 21.61 -9.33
CA GLY A 375 -9.13 22.35 -8.65
C GLY A 375 -9.84 21.58 -7.53
N VAL A 376 -9.47 20.32 -7.28
CA VAL A 376 -9.99 19.54 -6.14
C VAL A 376 -9.24 19.93 -4.87
N ARG A 377 -9.98 20.12 -3.77
CA ARG A 377 -9.38 20.38 -2.44
C ARG A 377 -8.56 19.16 -1.99
N GLY A 378 -7.36 19.41 -1.47
CA GLY A 378 -6.38 18.34 -1.22
C GLY A 378 -5.80 17.74 -2.51
N GLY A 379 -6.02 18.38 -3.65
CA GLY A 379 -5.45 18.01 -4.95
C GLY A 379 -3.92 17.87 -4.94
N PRO A 380 -3.15 18.75 -4.27
CA PRO A 380 -1.71 18.54 -4.16
C PRO A 380 -1.35 17.19 -3.52
N LEU A 381 -2.04 16.78 -2.45
CA LEU A 381 -1.77 15.48 -1.83
C LEU A 381 -2.18 14.31 -2.73
N LEU A 382 -3.29 14.41 -3.47
CA LEU A 382 -3.64 13.43 -4.50
C LEU A 382 -2.61 13.36 -5.64
N ALA A 383 -2.04 14.49 -6.04
CA ALA A 383 -0.96 14.53 -7.02
C ALA A 383 0.30 13.83 -6.48
N ALA A 384 0.62 14.03 -5.20
CA ALA A 384 1.72 13.32 -4.55
C ALA A 384 1.47 11.80 -4.47
N ASP A 385 0.22 11.37 -4.25
CA ASP A 385 -0.15 9.94 -4.24
C ASP A 385 -0.07 9.32 -5.63
N LEU A 386 -0.55 10.04 -6.67
CA LEU A 386 -0.38 9.63 -8.06
C LEU A 386 1.11 9.48 -8.44
N LEU A 387 1.94 10.46 -8.08
CA LEU A 387 3.39 10.38 -8.28
C LEU A 387 4.01 9.22 -7.51
N ASN A 388 3.57 8.97 -6.27
CA ASN A 388 4.02 7.81 -5.52
C ASN A 388 3.65 6.49 -6.21
N HIS A 389 2.43 6.35 -6.74
CA HIS A 389 2.02 5.17 -7.51
C HIS A 389 2.86 5.01 -8.78
N ARG A 390 3.12 6.09 -9.52
CA ARG A 390 4.01 6.08 -10.68
C ARG A 390 5.43 5.65 -10.32
N GLY A 391 5.95 6.11 -9.18
CA GLY A 391 7.25 5.68 -8.66
C GLY A 391 7.31 4.19 -8.31
N VAL A 392 6.23 3.65 -7.72
CA VAL A 392 6.13 2.20 -7.48
C VAL A 392 6.06 1.42 -8.79
N ILE A 393 5.23 1.85 -9.75
CA ILE A 393 5.11 1.21 -11.07
C ILE A 393 6.45 1.23 -11.81
N ALA A 394 7.19 2.34 -11.77
CA ALA A 394 8.52 2.47 -12.34
C ALA A 394 9.52 1.49 -11.68
N ASN A 395 9.54 1.38 -10.35
CA ASN A 395 10.36 0.38 -9.66
C ASN A 395 10.00 -1.06 -10.08
N LEU A 396 8.72 -1.37 -10.25
CA LEU A 396 8.26 -2.68 -10.72
C LEU A 396 8.67 -2.96 -12.17
N GLY A 397 8.86 -1.92 -12.98
CA GLY A 397 9.40 -1.98 -14.34
C GLY A 397 10.92 -1.84 -14.42
N HIS A 398 11.63 -1.85 -13.28
CA HIS A 398 13.08 -1.66 -13.18
C HIS A 398 13.60 -0.29 -13.69
N GLU A 399 12.74 0.72 -13.76
CA GLU A 399 13.09 2.10 -14.13
C GLU A 399 13.46 2.93 -12.89
N VAL A 400 14.62 2.66 -12.31
CA VAL A 400 15.00 3.16 -10.98
C VAL A 400 15.15 4.68 -10.94
N GLU A 401 15.67 5.30 -12.00
CA GLU A 401 15.85 6.75 -12.12
C GLU A 401 14.49 7.46 -12.21
N ALA A 402 13.56 6.90 -12.99
CA ALA A 402 12.20 7.43 -13.08
C ALA A 402 11.47 7.30 -11.74
N ALA A 403 11.64 6.17 -11.05
CA ALA A 403 11.07 5.94 -9.73
C ALA A 403 11.57 6.98 -8.71
N GLU A 404 12.89 7.20 -8.66
CA GLU A 404 13.53 8.19 -7.81
C GLU A 404 12.96 9.60 -8.06
N ARG A 405 12.86 10.01 -9.34
CA ARG A 405 12.29 11.29 -9.74
C ARG A 405 10.86 11.46 -9.21
N PHE A 406 9.98 10.49 -9.49
CA PHE A 406 8.59 10.57 -9.05
C PHE A 406 8.46 10.62 -7.51
N HIS A 407 9.26 9.85 -6.78
CA HIS A 407 9.24 9.91 -5.32
C HIS A 407 9.76 11.23 -4.75
N ARG A 408 10.76 11.87 -5.41
CA ARG A 408 11.21 13.23 -5.02
C ARG A 408 10.16 14.30 -5.28
N GLU A 409 9.48 14.25 -6.42
CA GLU A 409 8.38 15.17 -6.72
C GLU A 409 7.23 15.01 -5.71
N ALA A 410 6.86 13.77 -5.39
CA ALA A 410 5.88 13.47 -4.35
C ALA A 410 6.33 14.00 -2.97
N LEU A 411 7.60 13.82 -2.60
CA LEU A 411 8.15 14.32 -1.34
C LEU A 411 8.08 15.85 -1.25
N ALA A 412 8.40 16.56 -2.34
CA ALA A 412 8.35 18.01 -2.38
C ALA A 412 6.94 18.53 -2.08
N ILE A 413 5.92 17.93 -2.71
CA ILE A 413 4.52 18.28 -2.45
C ILE A 413 4.13 17.92 -1.01
N ARG A 414 4.48 16.72 -0.53
CA ARG A 414 4.16 16.28 0.84
C ARG A 414 4.78 17.19 1.89
N ARG A 415 6.04 17.61 1.73
CA ARG A 415 6.71 18.57 2.65
C ARG A 415 6.06 19.96 2.65
N ALA A 416 5.41 20.37 1.57
CA ALA A 416 4.70 21.64 1.50
C ALA A 416 3.34 21.63 2.23
N HIS A 417 2.78 20.45 2.49
CA HIS A 417 1.41 20.30 3.00
C HIS A 417 1.28 19.47 4.28
N LEU A 418 2.32 18.73 4.67
CA LEU A 418 2.31 17.81 5.81
C LEU A 418 3.50 18.08 6.72
N ALA A 419 3.34 17.75 8.01
CA ALA A 419 4.45 17.81 8.97
C ALA A 419 5.60 16.88 8.53
N PRO A 420 6.86 17.19 8.86
CA PRO A 420 8.02 16.35 8.53
C PRO A 420 7.91 14.90 9.05
N THR A 421 7.21 14.71 10.17
CA THR A 421 6.99 13.41 10.84
C THR A 421 5.76 12.67 10.31
N HIS A 422 5.02 13.26 9.36
CA HIS A 422 3.84 12.64 8.77
C HIS A 422 4.24 11.39 7.98
N VAL A 423 3.48 10.29 8.14
CA VAL A 423 3.79 8.98 7.57
C VAL A 423 4.12 9.00 6.07
N HIS A 424 3.36 9.77 5.28
CA HIS A 424 3.62 9.91 3.84
C HIS A 424 4.94 10.61 3.49
N VAL A 425 5.44 11.53 4.32
CA VAL A 425 6.77 12.13 4.15
C VAL A 425 7.84 11.08 4.41
N LEU A 426 7.70 10.32 5.50
CA LEU A 426 8.63 9.24 5.87
C LEU A 426 8.65 8.10 4.84
N ASP A 427 7.49 7.76 4.28
CA ASP A 427 7.38 6.79 3.18
C ASP A 427 8.08 7.27 1.91
N SER A 428 7.91 8.55 1.55
CA SER A 428 8.63 9.12 0.41
C SER A 428 10.15 9.07 0.61
N LEU A 429 10.66 9.44 1.79
CA LEU A 429 12.08 9.34 2.11
C LEU A 429 12.61 7.91 2.00
N THR A 430 11.84 6.94 2.50
CA THR A 430 12.18 5.51 2.43
C THR A 430 12.25 5.03 0.98
N ASN A 431 11.25 5.38 0.16
CA ASN A 431 11.20 4.99 -1.25
C ASN A 431 12.34 5.61 -2.07
N ILE A 432 12.71 6.86 -1.80
CA ILE A 432 13.89 7.49 -2.43
C ILE A 432 15.18 6.79 -1.98
N GLY A 433 15.33 6.51 -0.68
CA GLY A 433 16.50 5.79 -0.16
C GLY A 433 16.69 4.41 -0.81
N LEU A 434 15.60 3.67 -1.02
CA LEU A 434 15.64 2.38 -1.72
C LEU A 434 15.96 2.52 -3.23
N ALA A 435 15.46 3.56 -3.89
CA ALA A 435 15.83 3.83 -5.29
C ALA A 435 17.32 4.20 -5.42
N LEU A 436 17.85 5.01 -4.49
CA LEU A 436 19.27 5.38 -4.43
C LEU A 436 20.19 4.19 -4.16
N LEU A 437 19.76 3.26 -3.29
CA LEU A 437 20.48 2.00 -3.04
C LEU A 437 20.68 1.22 -4.34
N ARG A 438 19.62 1.04 -5.13
CA ARG A 438 19.68 0.34 -6.43
C ARG A 438 20.59 1.04 -7.45
N GLN A 439 20.75 2.36 -7.35
CA GLN A 439 21.68 3.14 -8.16
C GLN A 439 23.10 3.21 -7.57
N ARG A 440 23.40 2.46 -6.49
CA ARG A 440 24.70 2.51 -5.77
C ARG A 440 25.06 3.91 -5.21
N ARG A 441 24.06 4.77 -4.99
CA ARG A 441 24.22 6.12 -4.39
C ARG A 441 24.06 6.07 -2.87
N LEU A 442 24.95 5.31 -2.23
CA LEU A 442 24.79 4.80 -0.87
C LEU A 442 24.80 5.87 0.22
N ALA A 443 25.70 6.87 0.12
CA ALA A 443 25.79 7.94 1.11
C ALA A 443 24.51 8.80 1.16
N GLU A 444 23.88 9.05 0.01
CA GLU A 444 22.62 9.78 -0.03
C GLU A 444 21.47 8.92 0.48
N ALA A 445 21.45 7.63 0.13
CA ALA A 445 20.48 6.67 0.64
C ALA A 445 20.50 6.61 2.17
N GLU A 446 21.69 6.43 2.76
CA GLU A 446 21.87 6.35 4.22
C GLU A 446 21.31 7.60 4.90
N ARG A 447 21.66 8.80 4.41
CA ARG A 447 21.18 10.06 4.98
C ARG A 447 19.66 10.14 5.02
N LEU A 448 18.97 9.78 3.93
CA LEU A 448 17.51 9.84 3.85
C LEU A 448 16.84 8.78 4.73
N LEU A 449 17.41 7.57 4.80
CA LEU A 449 16.88 6.51 5.67
C LEU A 449 17.09 6.83 7.16
N VAL A 450 18.18 7.50 7.53
CA VAL A 450 18.40 7.99 8.91
C VAL A 450 17.39 9.09 9.28
N GLU A 451 17.12 10.03 8.37
CA GLU A 451 16.07 11.05 8.57
C GLU A 451 14.70 10.38 8.78
N ALA A 452 14.34 9.44 7.90
CA ALA A 452 13.10 8.69 8.04
C ALA A 452 13.04 7.90 9.35
N LEU A 453 14.15 7.31 9.80
CA LEU A 453 14.22 6.49 11.01
C LEU A 453 13.93 7.31 12.28
N ALA A 454 14.46 8.53 12.35
CA ALA A 454 14.16 9.45 13.42
C ALA A 454 12.65 9.76 13.47
N GLY A 455 12.05 10.11 12.33
CA GLY A 455 10.61 10.39 12.24
C GLY A 455 9.74 9.17 12.55
N TYR A 456 10.14 7.97 12.11
CA TYR A 456 9.42 6.74 12.44
C TYR A 456 9.45 6.42 13.94
N ARG A 457 10.60 6.62 14.60
CA ARG A 457 10.72 6.44 16.05
C ARG A 457 9.88 7.45 16.82
N GLU A 458 9.80 8.69 16.34
CA GLU A 458 8.94 9.73 16.94
C GLU A 458 7.45 9.40 16.79
N THR A 459 7.01 9.10 15.56
CA THR A 459 5.60 8.88 15.23
C THR A 459 5.05 7.56 15.78
N PHE A 460 5.78 6.46 15.64
CA PHE A 460 5.29 5.12 15.99
C PHE A 460 5.89 4.54 17.27
N GLY A 461 6.98 5.13 17.78
CA GLY A 461 7.75 4.58 18.89
C GLY A 461 8.89 3.66 18.44
N PRO A 462 9.96 3.54 19.25
CA PRO A 462 11.19 2.83 18.88
C PRO A 462 11.01 1.34 18.63
N ARG A 463 9.96 0.72 19.18
CA ARG A 463 9.73 -0.73 19.04
C ARG A 463 8.81 -1.10 17.88
N HIS A 464 8.30 -0.13 17.12
CA HIS A 464 7.31 -0.41 16.09
C HIS A 464 7.90 -1.21 14.90
N PRO A 465 7.17 -2.17 14.28
CA PRO A 465 7.70 -2.96 13.16
C PRO A 465 8.13 -2.14 11.93
N ARG A 466 7.57 -0.94 11.72
CA ARG A 466 8.06 -0.02 10.66
C ARG A 466 9.47 0.53 10.96
N VAL A 467 9.81 0.75 12.23
CA VAL A 467 11.18 1.10 12.66
C VAL A 467 12.12 -0.07 12.34
N ALA A 468 11.72 -1.30 12.67
CA ALA A 468 12.52 -2.48 12.35
C ALA A 468 12.67 -2.74 10.84
N ALA A 469 11.62 -2.49 10.05
CA ALA A 469 11.71 -2.56 8.59
C ALA A 469 12.73 -1.56 8.04
N LEU A 470 12.69 -0.31 8.52
CA LEU A 470 13.63 0.72 8.09
C LEU A 470 15.07 0.47 8.55
N LEU A 471 15.26 -0.08 9.76
CA LEU A 471 16.57 -0.55 10.22
C LEU A 471 17.12 -1.67 9.33
N SER A 472 16.27 -2.56 8.82
CA SER A 472 16.71 -3.58 7.87
C SER A 472 17.22 -2.96 6.57
N ASN A 473 16.50 -1.98 6.02
CA ASN A 473 16.91 -1.26 4.81
C ASN A 473 18.20 -0.44 5.05
N LEU A 474 18.34 0.20 6.21
CA LEU A 474 19.54 0.93 6.57
C LEU A 474 20.75 -0.01 6.73
N GLY A 475 20.55 -1.18 7.33
CA GLY A 475 21.60 -2.18 7.47
C GLY A 475 22.12 -2.65 6.12
N GLU A 476 21.20 -2.87 5.17
CA GLU A 476 21.53 -3.19 3.78
C GLU A 476 22.36 -2.11 3.10
N VAL A 477 21.93 -0.83 3.17
CA VAL A 477 22.72 0.30 2.63
C VAL A 477 24.11 0.36 3.24
N LYS A 478 24.24 0.13 4.55
CA LYS A 478 25.53 0.15 5.26
C LYS A 478 26.45 -0.99 4.83
N VAL A 479 25.93 -2.21 4.66
CA VAL A 479 26.71 -3.33 4.12
C VAL A 479 27.24 -3.00 2.73
N GLU A 480 26.37 -2.51 1.83
CA GLU A 480 26.77 -2.15 0.47
C GLU A 480 27.78 -1.01 0.44
N ALA A 481 27.75 -0.12 1.44
CA ALA A 481 28.70 0.98 1.59
C ALA A 481 30.06 0.53 2.17
N GLY A 482 30.22 -0.76 2.48
CA GLY A 482 31.41 -1.34 3.11
C GLY A 482 31.44 -1.21 4.64
N ALA A 483 30.46 -0.55 5.26
CA ALA A 483 30.29 -0.48 6.71
C ALA A 483 29.60 -1.74 7.25
N VAL A 484 30.21 -2.90 7.00
CA VAL A 484 29.58 -4.22 7.21
C VAL A 484 29.18 -4.45 8.66
N ASP A 485 30.03 -4.12 9.63
CA ASP A 485 29.74 -4.33 11.05
C ASP A 485 28.54 -3.49 11.52
N ASP A 486 28.46 -2.22 11.11
CA ASP A 486 27.31 -1.36 11.41
C ASP A 486 26.03 -1.88 10.73
N GLY A 487 26.16 -2.43 9.51
CA GLY A 487 25.06 -3.03 8.78
C GLY A 487 24.52 -4.28 9.46
N ILE A 488 25.40 -5.17 9.93
CA ILE A 488 25.04 -6.33 10.74
C ILE A 488 24.33 -5.88 12.02
N ALA A 489 24.88 -4.90 12.74
CA ALA A 489 24.28 -4.40 13.98
C ALA A 489 22.85 -3.87 13.76
N ALA A 490 22.61 -3.12 12.68
CA ALA A 490 21.28 -2.62 12.33
C ALA A 490 20.30 -3.75 11.96
N LEU A 491 20.77 -4.77 11.23
CA LEU A 491 19.95 -5.95 10.88
C LEU A 491 19.63 -6.80 12.12
N GLU A 492 20.56 -6.95 13.06
CA GLU A 492 20.32 -7.66 14.32
C GLU A 492 19.37 -6.89 15.24
N GLU A 493 19.49 -5.56 15.33
CA GLU A 493 18.51 -4.70 16.02
C GLU A 493 17.12 -4.88 15.41
N ALA A 494 17.01 -4.83 14.08
CA ALA A 494 15.75 -5.05 13.37
C ALA A 494 15.13 -6.42 13.67
N LEU A 495 15.95 -7.48 13.67
CA LEU A 495 15.49 -8.83 13.98
C LEU A 495 14.99 -8.93 15.43
N ALA A 496 15.77 -8.45 16.39
CA ALA A 496 15.41 -8.49 17.81
C ALA A 496 14.12 -7.71 18.09
N LEU A 497 13.94 -6.55 17.45
CA LEU A 497 12.70 -5.76 17.54
C LEU A 497 11.50 -6.54 16.99
N LYS A 498 11.63 -7.13 15.79
CA LYS A 498 10.55 -7.94 15.20
C LYS A 498 10.20 -9.16 16.05
N GLU A 499 11.20 -9.87 16.57
CA GLU A 499 11.01 -11.02 17.45
C GLU A 499 10.28 -10.63 18.74
N ALA A 500 10.66 -9.51 19.35
CA ALA A 500 10.05 -9.06 20.59
C ALA A 500 8.59 -8.61 20.42
N VAL A 501 8.20 -8.13 19.24
CA VAL A 501 6.85 -7.59 18.98
C VAL A 501 5.92 -8.63 18.36
N LEU A 502 6.42 -9.46 17.44
CA LEU A 502 5.62 -10.36 16.60
C LEU A 502 5.86 -11.85 16.92
N GLY A 503 6.89 -12.15 17.71
CA GLY A 503 7.32 -13.50 18.01
C GLY A 503 8.38 -14.04 17.04
N PRO A 504 9.08 -15.13 17.42
CA PRO A 504 10.22 -15.66 16.68
C PRO A 504 9.86 -16.38 15.37
N GLU A 505 8.59 -16.67 15.15
CA GLU A 505 8.12 -17.50 14.04
C GLU A 505 7.33 -16.70 12.99
N HIS A 506 7.27 -15.36 13.14
CA HIS A 506 6.44 -14.52 12.29
C HIS A 506 7.06 -14.28 10.90
N ALA A 507 6.23 -14.28 9.85
CA ALA A 507 6.66 -14.16 8.46
C ALA A 507 7.50 -12.89 8.16
N SER A 508 7.31 -11.81 8.91
CA SER A 508 8.05 -10.56 8.71
C SER A 508 9.55 -10.65 9.06
N LEU A 509 9.99 -11.74 9.70
CA LEU A 509 11.40 -11.98 10.02
C LEU A 509 12.16 -12.52 8.81
N ILE A 510 11.48 -13.10 7.81
CA ILE A 510 12.09 -13.82 6.67
C ILE A 510 13.12 -12.94 5.95
N SER A 511 12.77 -11.70 5.59
CA SER A 511 13.68 -10.82 4.84
C SER A 511 14.91 -10.41 5.66
N THR A 512 14.74 -10.06 6.93
CA THR A 512 15.86 -9.69 7.80
C THR A 512 16.78 -10.89 8.06
N LEU A 513 16.22 -12.09 8.25
CA LEU A 513 16.98 -13.33 8.39
C LEU A 513 17.74 -13.68 7.11
N ASN A 514 17.11 -13.52 5.94
CA ASN A 514 17.76 -13.71 4.64
C ASN A 514 18.94 -12.76 4.47
N ASN A 515 18.74 -11.46 4.73
CA ASN A 515 19.80 -10.45 4.60
C ASN A 515 20.95 -10.74 5.57
N LEU A 516 20.68 -11.05 6.84
CA LEU A 516 21.72 -11.49 7.78
C LEU A 516 22.43 -12.76 7.32
N GLY A 517 21.68 -13.71 6.74
CA GLY A 517 22.22 -14.94 6.17
C GLY A 517 23.25 -14.67 5.08
N ASN A 518 22.89 -13.81 4.12
CA ASN A 518 23.76 -13.42 3.01
C ASN A 518 25.01 -12.69 3.53
N VAL A 519 24.84 -11.68 4.37
CA VAL A 519 25.96 -10.91 4.94
C VAL A 519 26.91 -11.80 5.73
N TYR A 520 26.39 -12.72 6.54
CA TYR A 520 27.23 -13.69 7.25
C TYR A 520 27.93 -14.67 6.32
N SER A 521 27.30 -15.06 5.21
CA SER A 521 27.91 -15.92 4.20
C SER A 521 29.11 -15.23 3.55
N ASP A 522 28.95 -13.98 3.15
CA ASP A 522 30.01 -13.18 2.50
C ASP A 522 31.17 -12.87 3.45
N GLN A 523 30.90 -12.78 4.76
CA GLN A 523 31.94 -12.66 5.80
C GLN A 523 32.59 -13.99 6.19
N GLY A 524 32.23 -15.12 5.56
CA GLY A 524 32.73 -16.45 5.90
C GLY A 524 32.24 -17.00 7.25
N ARG A 525 31.26 -16.34 7.89
CA ARG A 525 30.66 -16.72 9.19
C ARG A 525 29.59 -17.80 9.00
N ARG A 526 30.03 -18.97 8.52
CA ARG A 526 29.17 -20.06 8.01
C ARG A 526 28.07 -20.50 8.96
N ASP A 527 28.41 -20.78 10.22
CA ASP A 527 27.44 -21.30 11.20
C ASP A 527 26.28 -20.33 11.43
N LEU A 528 26.57 -19.04 11.44
CA LEU A 528 25.56 -18.00 11.59
C LEU A 528 24.73 -17.86 10.32
N ALA A 529 25.36 -17.82 9.15
CA ALA A 529 24.67 -17.76 7.85
C ALA A 529 23.66 -18.90 7.69
N GLY A 530 24.11 -20.14 7.88
CA GLY A 530 23.28 -21.33 7.78
C GLY A 530 22.14 -21.33 8.80
N ALA A 531 22.38 -20.87 10.03
CA ALA A 531 21.33 -20.75 11.04
C ALA A 531 20.23 -19.75 10.64
N ARG A 532 20.59 -18.59 10.07
CA ARG A 532 19.61 -17.59 9.64
C ARG A 532 18.82 -18.04 8.40
N LEU A 533 19.49 -18.56 7.37
CA LEU A 533 18.85 -19.01 6.14
C LEU A 533 17.91 -20.21 6.37
N ARG A 534 18.34 -21.21 7.16
CA ARG A 534 17.47 -22.36 7.51
C ARG A 534 16.21 -21.91 8.25
N ARG A 535 16.35 -20.97 9.18
CA ARG A 535 15.20 -20.43 9.92
C ARG A 535 14.29 -19.61 9.01
N ALA A 536 14.84 -18.77 8.14
CA ALA A 536 14.06 -18.03 7.16
C ALA A 536 13.25 -18.98 6.27
N LEU A 537 13.87 -20.05 5.78
CA LEU A 537 13.22 -21.02 4.89
C LEU A 537 12.13 -21.81 5.61
N ALA A 538 12.38 -22.26 6.84
CA ALA A 538 11.37 -22.96 7.64
C ALA A 538 10.12 -22.10 7.91
N ILE A 539 10.31 -20.82 8.23
CA ILE A 539 9.19 -19.88 8.39
C ILE A 539 8.48 -19.70 7.04
N ALA A 540 9.23 -19.45 5.96
CA ALA A 540 8.65 -19.18 4.65
C ALA A 540 7.85 -20.36 4.08
N GLU A 541 8.34 -21.60 4.24
CA GLU A 541 7.65 -22.82 3.80
C GLU A 541 6.36 -23.06 4.59
N ARG A 542 6.35 -22.78 5.89
CA ARG A 542 5.13 -22.86 6.71
C ARG A 542 4.09 -21.82 6.30
N GLU A 543 4.52 -20.60 6.03
CA GLU A 543 3.62 -19.46 5.79
C GLU A 543 3.08 -19.41 4.35
N PHE A 544 3.91 -19.74 3.36
CA PHE A 544 3.56 -19.59 1.95
C PHE A 544 3.40 -20.92 1.20
N GLY A 545 3.86 -22.02 1.80
CA GLY A 545 3.93 -23.33 1.14
C GLY A 545 5.26 -23.54 0.41
N ALA A 546 5.66 -24.82 0.29
CA ALA A 546 6.96 -25.23 -0.23
C ALA A 546 7.19 -24.97 -1.73
N GLU A 547 6.14 -24.66 -2.49
CA GLU A 547 6.20 -24.36 -3.94
C GLU A 547 5.84 -22.90 -4.24
N SER A 548 5.78 -22.04 -3.22
CA SER A 548 5.38 -20.65 -3.41
C SER A 548 6.42 -19.88 -4.23
N PRO A 549 5.99 -19.06 -5.22
CA PRO A 549 6.87 -18.07 -5.86
C PRO A 549 7.63 -17.18 -4.87
N ARG A 550 7.10 -16.98 -3.66
CA ARG A 550 7.68 -16.13 -2.62
C ARG A 550 8.91 -16.71 -1.92
N ILE A 551 9.24 -17.98 -2.14
CA ILE A 551 10.41 -18.62 -1.51
C ILE A 551 11.57 -18.87 -2.48
N ALA A 552 11.39 -18.59 -3.77
CA ALA A 552 12.40 -18.85 -4.80
C ALA A 552 13.75 -18.18 -4.51
N ASP A 553 13.74 -16.88 -4.21
CA ASP A 553 14.98 -16.12 -3.98
C ASP A 553 15.68 -16.57 -2.68
N LEU A 554 14.90 -16.97 -1.68
CA LEU A 554 15.44 -17.53 -0.45
C LEU A 554 16.08 -18.91 -0.69
N LEU A 555 15.48 -19.73 -1.55
CA LEU A 555 16.07 -21.01 -1.98
C LEU A 555 17.35 -20.80 -2.80
N HIS A 556 17.38 -19.80 -3.68
CA HIS A 556 18.58 -19.40 -4.41
C HIS A 556 19.72 -19.03 -3.43
N ASN A 557 19.46 -18.13 -2.49
CA ASN A 557 20.46 -17.72 -1.49
C ASN A 557 20.90 -18.88 -0.59
N TYR A 558 19.97 -19.76 -0.22
CA TYR A 558 20.29 -20.96 0.55
C TYR A 558 21.14 -21.95 -0.26
N ALA A 559 20.88 -22.08 -1.56
CA ALA A 559 21.69 -22.89 -2.47
C ALA A 559 23.11 -22.34 -2.58
N LEU A 560 23.26 -21.01 -2.76
CA LEU A 560 24.56 -20.35 -2.80
C LEU A 560 25.37 -20.55 -1.52
N TYR A 561 24.73 -20.38 -0.36
CA TYR A 561 25.35 -20.66 0.95
C TYR A 561 25.85 -22.11 1.05
N ALA A 562 25.00 -23.07 0.68
CA ALA A 562 25.30 -24.51 0.75
C ALA A 562 26.42 -24.90 -0.23
N GLU A 563 26.37 -24.33 -1.44
CA GLU A 563 27.38 -24.49 -2.49
C GLU A 563 28.75 -24.08 -1.95
N ARG A 564 28.86 -22.85 -1.44
CA ARG A 564 30.11 -22.30 -0.87
C ARG A 564 30.60 -23.13 0.31
N GLY A 565 29.74 -23.94 0.93
CA GLY A 565 30.03 -24.78 2.10
C GLY A 565 30.40 -26.21 1.79
N GLY A 566 30.34 -26.60 0.52
CA GLY A 566 30.51 -27.99 0.11
C GLY A 566 29.35 -28.88 0.54
N GLU A 567 28.20 -28.32 0.93
CA GLU A 567 26.97 -29.06 1.22
C GLU A 567 26.26 -29.40 -0.11
N VAL A 568 26.91 -30.22 -0.95
CA VAL A 568 26.54 -30.49 -2.35
C VAL A 568 25.06 -30.86 -2.52
N GLU A 569 24.57 -31.86 -1.77
CA GLU A 569 23.18 -32.32 -1.89
C GLU A 569 22.16 -31.23 -1.53
N VAL A 570 22.49 -30.40 -0.53
CA VAL A 570 21.63 -29.28 -0.10
C VAL A 570 21.59 -28.21 -1.19
N ALA A 571 22.75 -27.84 -1.74
CA ALA A 571 22.86 -26.86 -2.81
C ALA A 571 22.09 -27.29 -4.07
N VAL A 572 22.30 -28.53 -4.52
CA VAL A 572 21.62 -29.10 -5.69
C VAL A 572 20.10 -29.12 -5.49
N THR A 573 19.64 -29.55 -4.31
CA THR A 573 18.20 -29.62 -4.00
C THR A 573 17.57 -28.23 -3.99
N ALA A 574 18.19 -27.28 -3.30
CA ALA A 574 17.68 -25.91 -3.19
C ALA A 574 17.69 -25.18 -4.56
N ALA A 575 18.77 -25.31 -5.33
CA ALA A 575 18.88 -24.70 -6.66
C ALA A 575 17.83 -25.24 -7.63
N ARG A 576 17.61 -26.57 -7.67
CA ARG A 576 16.57 -27.19 -8.52
C ARG A 576 15.17 -26.69 -8.15
N ARG A 577 14.86 -26.58 -6.86
CA ARG A 577 13.57 -26.05 -6.40
C ARG A 577 13.39 -24.59 -6.80
N SER A 578 14.42 -23.76 -6.59
CA SER A 578 14.41 -22.36 -7.03
C SER A 578 14.14 -22.24 -8.53
N ILE A 579 14.89 -22.97 -9.36
CA ILE A 579 14.72 -23.00 -10.83
C ILE A 579 13.30 -23.43 -11.21
N ALA A 580 12.78 -24.50 -10.61
CA ALA A 580 11.44 -25.00 -10.94
C ALA A 580 10.35 -23.95 -10.67
N ILE A 581 10.42 -23.29 -9.50
CA ILE A 581 9.47 -22.24 -9.10
C ILE A 581 9.61 -21.01 -10.01
N GLN A 582 10.84 -20.53 -10.26
CA GLN A 582 11.10 -19.35 -11.09
C GLN A 582 10.70 -19.60 -12.55
N ALA A 583 11.00 -20.78 -13.11
CA ALA A 583 10.65 -21.13 -14.48
C ALA A 583 9.14 -21.24 -14.67
N ALA A 584 8.41 -21.76 -13.69
CA ALA A 584 6.94 -21.79 -13.71
C ALA A 584 6.33 -20.39 -13.68
N LEU A 585 6.95 -19.43 -12.98
CA LEU A 585 6.46 -18.06 -12.84
C LEU A 585 6.83 -17.16 -14.04
N LEU A 586 8.09 -17.19 -14.44
CA LEU A 586 8.69 -16.22 -15.36
C LEU A 586 8.86 -16.77 -16.79
N GLY A 587 8.63 -18.07 -16.96
CA GLY A 587 8.99 -18.81 -18.16
C GLY A 587 10.37 -19.48 -18.03
N PRO A 588 10.59 -20.59 -18.75
CA PRO A 588 11.80 -21.40 -18.63
C PRO A 588 13.07 -20.72 -19.19
N ASP A 589 12.92 -19.67 -20.00
CA ASP A 589 14.02 -18.93 -20.66
C ASP A 589 14.30 -17.58 -19.99
N HIS A 590 13.78 -17.33 -18.79
CA HIS A 590 13.95 -16.04 -18.13
C HIS A 590 15.40 -15.83 -17.65
N PRO A 591 16.03 -14.66 -17.90
CA PRO A 591 17.44 -14.40 -17.54
C PRO A 591 17.78 -14.65 -16.06
N ARG A 592 16.83 -14.40 -15.15
CA ARG A 592 16.95 -14.66 -13.70
C ARG A 592 17.36 -16.11 -13.34
N LEU A 593 17.12 -17.07 -14.22
CA LEU A 593 17.47 -18.47 -13.97
C LEU A 593 18.98 -18.72 -14.07
N VAL A 594 19.74 -17.86 -14.77
CA VAL A 594 21.16 -18.03 -15.09
C VAL A 594 22.00 -18.21 -13.83
N ALA A 595 21.92 -17.27 -12.88
CA ALA A 595 22.68 -17.34 -11.63
C ALA A 595 22.36 -18.62 -10.82
N THR A 596 21.10 -19.08 -10.84
CA THR A 596 20.74 -20.32 -10.14
C THR A 596 21.24 -21.58 -10.85
N TYR A 597 21.25 -21.59 -12.20
CA TYR A 597 21.85 -22.66 -12.99
C TYR A 597 23.37 -22.75 -12.78
N GLU A 598 24.04 -21.61 -12.61
CA GLU A 598 25.45 -21.56 -12.28
C GLU A 598 25.73 -22.21 -10.91
N ILE A 599 24.96 -21.85 -9.87
CA ILE A 599 25.08 -22.46 -8.53
C ILE A 599 24.87 -23.97 -8.61
N LEU A 600 23.85 -24.40 -9.37
CA LEU A 600 23.56 -25.82 -9.59
C LEU A 600 24.75 -26.55 -10.24
N ALA A 601 25.31 -25.97 -11.30
CA ALA A 601 26.44 -26.54 -12.01
C ALA A 601 27.68 -26.67 -11.13
N THR A 602 28.01 -25.62 -10.37
CA THR A 602 29.19 -25.59 -9.52
C THR A 602 29.06 -26.61 -8.37
N ALA A 603 27.87 -26.71 -7.78
CA ALA A 603 27.59 -27.74 -6.77
C ALA A 603 27.74 -29.16 -7.35
N GLN A 604 27.21 -29.42 -8.56
CA GLN A 604 27.30 -30.72 -9.23
C GLN A 604 28.73 -31.07 -9.62
N LEU A 605 29.52 -30.09 -10.09
CA LEU A 605 30.94 -30.25 -10.36
C LEU A 605 31.70 -30.68 -9.10
N ARG A 606 31.48 -30.00 -7.97
CA ARG A 606 32.07 -30.37 -6.67
C ARG A 606 31.63 -31.76 -6.19
N GLY A 607 30.40 -32.15 -6.51
CA GLY A 607 29.86 -33.49 -6.25
C GLY A 607 30.36 -34.60 -7.18
N GLY A 608 31.10 -34.27 -8.24
CA GLY A 608 31.54 -35.22 -9.26
C GLY A 608 30.46 -35.64 -10.27
N ALA A 609 29.28 -35.02 -10.23
CA ALA A 609 28.18 -35.23 -11.17
C ALA A 609 28.42 -34.43 -12.47
N LEU A 610 29.49 -34.79 -13.18
CA LEU A 610 30.02 -33.97 -14.27
C LEU A 610 29.02 -33.83 -15.45
N ALA A 611 28.25 -34.86 -15.76
CA ALA A 611 27.29 -34.82 -16.87
C ALA A 611 26.12 -33.88 -16.56
N GLU A 612 25.64 -33.89 -15.33
CA GLU A 612 24.60 -33.00 -14.84
C GLU A 612 25.11 -31.56 -14.74
N ALA A 613 26.33 -31.36 -14.27
CA ALA A 613 26.98 -30.04 -14.24
C ALA A 613 27.10 -29.45 -15.66
N GLU A 614 27.48 -30.28 -16.63
CA GLU A 614 27.56 -29.90 -18.04
C GLU A 614 26.19 -29.47 -18.58
N ALA A 615 25.14 -30.24 -18.30
CA ALA A 615 23.78 -29.89 -18.70
C ALA A 615 23.29 -28.57 -18.05
N ALA A 616 23.68 -28.31 -16.79
CA ALA A 616 23.30 -27.09 -16.10
C ALA A 616 23.99 -25.85 -16.68
N VAL A 617 25.31 -25.90 -16.98
CA VAL A 617 26.00 -24.76 -17.62
C VAL A 617 25.54 -24.54 -19.04
N ASP A 618 25.28 -25.60 -19.81
CA ASP A 618 24.76 -25.46 -21.18
C ASP A 618 23.40 -24.77 -21.18
N ARG A 619 22.52 -25.18 -20.27
CA ARG A 619 21.22 -24.53 -20.11
C ARG A 619 21.34 -23.07 -19.70
N GLY A 620 22.24 -22.76 -18.76
CA GLY A 620 22.53 -21.38 -18.37
C GLY A 620 23.03 -20.54 -19.55
N LEU A 621 23.94 -21.08 -20.36
CA LEU A 621 24.52 -20.40 -21.52
C LEU A 621 23.49 -20.15 -22.62
N GLU A 622 22.57 -21.09 -22.86
CA GLU A 622 21.45 -20.89 -23.79
C GLU A 622 20.56 -19.70 -23.37
N ILE A 623 20.20 -19.64 -22.08
CA ILE A 623 19.39 -18.54 -21.54
C ILE A 623 20.16 -17.23 -21.65
N ALA A 624 21.45 -17.22 -21.26
CA ALA A 624 22.30 -16.04 -21.34
C ALA A 624 22.45 -15.52 -22.78
N ALA A 625 22.62 -16.42 -23.75
CA ALA A 625 22.69 -16.05 -25.16
C ALA A 625 21.38 -15.45 -25.69
N ALA A 626 20.23 -16.00 -25.27
CA ALA A 626 18.92 -15.43 -25.62
C ALA A 626 18.65 -14.10 -24.91
N ALA A 627 19.18 -13.91 -23.71
CA ALA A 627 19.07 -12.67 -22.95
C ALA A 627 19.88 -11.53 -23.58
N GLY A 628 21.11 -11.81 -24.01
CA GLY A 628 22.06 -10.82 -24.53
C GLY A 628 22.40 -9.79 -23.46
N ASP A 629 22.37 -8.51 -23.83
CA ASP A 629 22.69 -7.38 -22.95
C ASP A 629 21.68 -7.18 -21.80
N ARG A 630 20.54 -7.90 -21.83
CA ARG A 630 19.56 -7.90 -20.75
C ARG A 630 19.99 -8.69 -19.51
N LEU A 631 21.03 -9.51 -19.63
CA LEU A 631 21.62 -10.23 -18.51
C LEU A 631 22.81 -9.43 -17.97
N ASP A 632 22.91 -9.34 -16.65
CA ASP A 632 24.00 -8.65 -15.98
C ASP A 632 25.38 -9.20 -16.41
N VAL A 633 26.34 -8.30 -16.61
CA VAL A 633 27.69 -8.67 -17.06
C VAL A 633 28.39 -9.56 -16.04
N VAL A 634 28.17 -9.36 -14.75
CA VAL A 634 28.74 -10.18 -13.67
C VAL A 634 28.17 -11.60 -13.75
N ASP A 635 26.86 -11.75 -13.89
CA ASP A 635 26.21 -13.07 -14.07
C ASP A 635 26.74 -13.81 -15.31
N ARG A 636 26.93 -13.09 -16.42
CA ARG A 636 27.53 -13.67 -17.63
C ARG A 636 28.96 -14.14 -17.39
N VAL A 637 29.77 -13.33 -16.73
CA VAL A 637 31.18 -13.66 -16.44
C VAL A 637 31.26 -14.85 -15.48
N HIS A 638 30.49 -14.86 -14.40
CA HIS A 638 30.43 -15.96 -13.45
C HIS A 638 30.00 -17.27 -14.13
N LEU A 639 28.92 -17.24 -14.92
CA LEU A 639 28.47 -18.40 -15.68
C LEU A 639 29.55 -18.92 -16.64
N ARG A 640 30.28 -18.04 -17.35
CA ARG A 640 31.33 -18.46 -18.29
C ARG A 640 32.54 -19.07 -17.58
N ILE A 641 32.94 -18.54 -16.42
CA ILE A 641 33.99 -19.14 -15.57
C ILE A 641 33.58 -20.55 -15.16
N SER A 642 32.38 -20.68 -14.58
CA SER A 642 31.82 -21.97 -14.15
C SER A 642 31.65 -22.95 -15.32
N ALA A 643 31.23 -22.48 -16.49
CA ALA A 643 31.16 -23.28 -17.71
C ALA A 643 32.53 -23.77 -18.17
N ALA A 644 33.56 -22.91 -18.18
CA ALA A 644 34.91 -23.29 -18.56
C ALA A 644 35.47 -24.38 -17.62
N GLU A 645 35.27 -24.25 -16.31
CA GLU A 645 35.66 -25.26 -15.32
C GLU A 645 34.97 -26.61 -15.57
N VAL A 646 33.65 -26.60 -15.78
CA VAL A 646 32.86 -27.80 -16.06
C VAL A 646 33.28 -28.46 -17.38
N LYS A 647 33.39 -27.69 -18.47
CA LYS A 647 33.78 -28.22 -19.79
C LYS A 647 35.20 -28.79 -19.76
N ARG A 648 36.13 -28.16 -19.06
CA ARG A 648 37.48 -28.70 -18.87
C ARG A 648 37.46 -29.99 -18.05
N ALA A 649 36.68 -30.06 -16.96
CA ALA A 649 36.54 -31.28 -16.16
C ALA A 649 35.92 -32.45 -16.96
N ARG A 650 35.08 -32.15 -17.96
CA ARG A 650 34.53 -33.12 -18.92
C ARG A 650 35.50 -33.55 -20.02
N GLY A 651 36.67 -32.92 -20.12
CA GLY A 651 37.64 -33.19 -21.17
C GLY A 651 37.22 -32.62 -22.53
N ALA A 652 36.48 -31.50 -22.55
CA ALA A 652 36.18 -30.78 -23.78
C ALA A 652 37.46 -30.25 -24.45
N ALA A 653 37.40 -29.98 -25.74
CA ALA A 653 38.53 -29.41 -26.48
C ALA A 653 38.94 -28.05 -25.87
N GLU A 654 40.25 -27.81 -25.75
CA GLU A 654 40.76 -26.54 -25.18
C GLU A 654 40.35 -25.32 -26.02
N GLU A 655 39.99 -25.50 -27.29
CA GLU A 655 39.38 -24.43 -28.12
C GLU A 655 38.05 -23.94 -27.54
N VAL A 656 37.21 -24.86 -27.05
CA VAL A 656 35.91 -24.55 -26.43
C VAL A 656 36.12 -23.89 -25.07
N VAL A 657 37.03 -24.44 -24.26
CA VAL A 657 37.36 -23.89 -22.94
C VAL A 657 37.98 -22.51 -23.08
N GLY A 658 38.94 -22.34 -23.99
CA GLY A 658 39.61 -21.07 -24.30
C GLY A 658 38.62 -20.00 -24.72
N ALA A 659 37.67 -20.31 -25.61
CA ALA A 659 36.64 -19.35 -26.01
C ALA A 659 35.78 -18.84 -24.84
N LEU A 660 35.44 -19.71 -23.89
CA LEU A 660 34.69 -19.31 -22.68
C LEU A 660 35.55 -18.41 -21.76
N VAL A 661 36.82 -18.77 -21.56
CA VAL A 661 37.76 -18.03 -20.72
C VAL A 661 38.06 -16.65 -21.32
N ASP A 662 38.31 -16.58 -22.62
CA ASP A 662 38.59 -15.32 -23.32
C ASP A 662 37.39 -14.37 -23.27
N ALA A 663 36.17 -14.90 -23.47
CA ALA A 663 34.95 -14.11 -23.35
C ALA A 663 34.71 -13.62 -21.91
N ALA A 664 34.96 -14.47 -20.91
CA ALA A 664 34.89 -14.08 -19.51
C ALA A 664 35.91 -12.98 -19.19
N ALA A 665 37.17 -13.14 -19.64
CA ALA A 665 38.24 -12.17 -19.41
C ALA A 665 38.00 -10.82 -20.08
N ALA A 666 37.43 -10.82 -21.29
CA ALA A 666 37.09 -9.60 -22.01
C ALA A 666 36.02 -8.77 -21.28
N GLU A 667 34.97 -9.42 -20.79
CA GLU A 667 33.90 -8.74 -20.02
C GLU A 667 34.35 -8.41 -18.59
N ALA A 668 35.27 -9.19 -18.02
CA ALA A 668 35.86 -9.00 -16.70
C ALA A 668 36.81 -7.79 -16.57
N ALA A 669 37.21 -7.17 -17.69
CA ALA A 669 38.26 -6.15 -17.72
C ALA A 669 37.84 -4.86 -17.01
N ASP A 670 36.56 -4.49 -17.10
CA ASP A 670 36.01 -3.24 -16.59
C ASP A 670 35.08 -3.43 -15.38
N ILE A 671 35.06 -4.64 -14.80
CA ILE A 671 34.24 -4.98 -13.62
C ILE A 671 35.10 -5.44 -12.44
N ASP A 672 34.64 -5.12 -11.23
CA ASP A 672 35.25 -5.63 -9.99
C ASP A 672 34.73 -7.03 -9.69
N LEU A 673 35.40 -8.05 -10.24
CA LEU A 673 35.17 -9.43 -9.85
C LEU A 673 35.64 -9.66 -8.42
N GLY A 674 34.79 -10.30 -7.61
CA GLY A 674 35.15 -10.74 -6.27
C GLY A 674 36.44 -11.57 -6.27
N ALA A 675 37.18 -11.52 -5.15
CA ALA A 675 38.51 -12.13 -5.05
C ALA A 675 38.54 -13.61 -5.46
N ASP A 676 37.49 -14.37 -5.11
CA ASP A 676 37.36 -15.78 -5.44
C ASP A 676 37.20 -16.00 -6.96
N ASP A 677 36.28 -15.27 -7.61
CA ASP A 677 36.04 -15.41 -9.04
C ASP A 677 37.17 -14.86 -9.89
N ARG A 678 37.85 -13.79 -9.44
CA ARG A 678 39.09 -13.33 -10.05
C ARG A 678 40.17 -14.41 -9.96
N ALA A 679 40.33 -15.05 -8.80
CA ALA A 679 41.31 -16.14 -8.64
C ALA A 679 40.96 -17.37 -9.51
N ARG A 680 39.68 -17.71 -9.66
CA ARG A 680 39.21 -18.76 -10.57
C ARG A 680 39.54 -18.42 -12.03
N LEU A 681 39.22 -17.21 -12.47
CA LEU A 681 39.52 -16.74 -13.82
C LEU A 681 41.03 -16.71 -14.10
N ASP A 682 41.83 -16.20 -13.17
CA ASP A 682 43.30 -16.17 -13.28
C ASP A 682 43.88 -17.59 -13.35
N ALA A 683 43.34 -18.54 -12.58
CA ALA A 683 43.76 -19.94 -12.63
C ALA A 683 43.40 -20.60 -13.96
N LEU A 684 42.28 -20.22 -14.59
CA LEU A 684 41.90 -20.68 -15.93
C LEU A 684 42.85 -20.11 -17.01
N LEU A 685 43.20 -18.83 -16.91
CA LEU A 685 44.11 -18.11 -17.81
C LEU A 685 45.57 -18.59 -17.69
N ALA A 686 46.01 -18.92 -16.48
CA ALA A 686 47.38 -19.36 -16.20
C ALA A 686 47.70 -20.78 -16.72
N ARG A 687 46.67 -21.55 -17.11
CA ARG A 687 46.84 -22.88 -17.68
C ARG A 687 46.88 -22.77 -19.21
N PRO A 688 48.04 -22.93 -19.85
CA PRO A 688 48.17 -22.73 -21.29
C PRO A 688 47.27 -23.71 -22.04
N VAL A 689 46.66 -23.22 -23.12
CA VAL A 689 46.11 -24.04 -24.21
C VAL A 689 47.24 -24.96 -24.69
N GLY A 690 47.23 -26.22 -24.24
CA GLY A 690 48.20 -27.22 -24.66
C GLY A 690 47.97 -27.53 -26.14
N GLY A 691 48.97 -27.22 -26.97
CA GLY A 691 48.94 -27.42 -28.42
C GLY A 691 49.16 -28.85 -28.90
#